data_AF-A0A644URY5-F1
#
_entry.id   AF-A0A644URY5-F1
#
_cell.length_a   1.000
_cell.length_b   1.000
_cell.length_c   1.000
_cell.angle_alpha   90.00
_cell.angle_beta   90.00
_cell.angle_gamma   90.00
#
_symmetry.space_group_name_H-M   'P 1'
#
loop_
_entity.id
_entity.type
_entity.pdbx_description
1 polymer ?
#
loop_
_entity_poly.entity_id
_entity_poly.type
_entity_poly.pdbx_seq_one_letter_code
_entity_poly.pdbx_strand_id
1 'polypeptide(L)'
;MQVNLLDTKIEFLKGVGEKKAKVLNKELGITTYRDLISYYPYRYVDKSNFVQIKDIQSEEVFIQIRGKVIGMEILGIGAKARLSVNFADQTGKVELVFFKGIKWIKESIKQGKEYVIFGKPSLFKGTYNFAHPDIEPLETYLASQENLTQKFSPLYNTSEKMKNAFLNSKAISNLMRVLIGQVKGYIAESLPKYIIDNYHLISLEEALIQIHFPSSTELLSKAKARLKFEELFFMQLEHQLLKTIRVEKSQGLIFSMVGNVFNDFFNNYLPFPLTNAQKRVIKEIRNDMRTGHQMNRLLQGDVGSGKTLVALLSMLIAIDNGFQATIMAPTEILAQQHYVSIKKFLGDMPLEVALLTGSTKQKERNVILPKLEEGKIDIIIGTHALIEDKVKFSNLGLCVIDEQHRFGVEQRAKMWTKNHTAPHILVMTATPIPRTLAMTVYGDLDISVIDELPPGRKPVQTAHFFDKDRLRVFAFIRNEIKLGRQIYVVYPLIKESETLDLKDLMDGYESIVREFPLPEFQISIVHGKMKPQDKEYEMDRFKKGITNIMVSTTVIEVGVDVPNASVMIIENAERFGLSQLHQLRGRVGRGAEKSYCILMSSYKLSSEAKERLGAMCGTNDGFEISEIDLRLRGPGDIAGTKQSGLLDLKIANIVKDEPILKAARNTAIEIAQQDPMLITPQNQKLKEYFQRTKPQIDFSQIS
;
A
#
# COMPACT_ATOMS: atom_id res chain seq x y z
N MET A 1 9.41 7.69 -41.87
CA MET A 1 9.58 7.28 -40.47
C MET A 1 10.84 6.41 -40.39
N GLN A 2 11.90 6.89 -39.74
CA GLN A 2 13.04 6.02 -39.43
C GLN A 2 12.54 4.90 -38.51
N VAL A 3 12.77 3.64 -38.88
CA VAL A 3 12.48 2.49 -38.03
C VAL A 3 13.31 2.63 -36.76
N ASN A 4 12.66 2.84 -35.61
CA ASN A 4 13.36 2.98 -34.35
C ASN A 4 13.97 1.62 -33.99
N LEU A 5 15.30 1.54 -33.93
CA LEU A 5 16.03 0.30 -33.67
C LEU A 5 15.56 -0.40 -32.39
N LEU A 6 15.12 0.36 -31.39
CA LEU A 6 14.62 -0.16 -30.12
C LEU A 6 13.29 -0.90 -30.23
N ASP A 7 12.50 -0.66 -31.28
CA ASP A 7 11.20 -1.31 -31.47
C ASP A 7 11.33 -2.61 -32.30
N THR A 8 12.57 -3.01 -32.63
CA THR A 8 12.90 -4.28 -33.31
C THR A 8 12.51 -5.47 -32.42
N LYS A 9 11.93 -6.52 -33.03
CA LYS A 9 11.58 -7.77 -32.34
C LYS A 9 12.82 -8.46 -31.76
N ILE A 10 12.67 -9.01 -30.56
CA ILE A 10 13.77 -9.63 -29.80
C ILE A 10 14.38 -10.86 -30.48
N GLU A 11 13.63 -11.51 -31.38
CA GLU A 11 14.06 -12.66 -32.18
C GLU A 11 15.31 -12.35 -33.04
N PHE A 12 15.45 -11.10 -33.48
CA PHE A 12 16.57 -10.64 -34.30
C PHE A 12 17.84 -10.36 -33.49
N LEU A 13 17.76 -10.36 -32.15
CA LEU A 13 18.94 -10.18 -31.31
C LEU A 13 19.81 -11.44 -31.36
N LYS A 14 21.07 -11.26 -31.76
CA LYS A 14 22.05 -12.34 -31.84
C LYS A 14 22.16 -13.07 -30.49
N GLY A 15 21.85 -14.38 -30.49
CA GLY A 15 21.89 -15.24 -29.30
C GLY A 15 20.54 -15.58 -28.66
N VAL A 16 19.45 -14.95 -29.13
CA VAL A 16 18.06 -15.25 -28.71
C VAL A 16 17.46 -16.34 -29.61
N GLY A 17 17.16 -16.03 -30.88
CA GLY A 17 16.42 -16.91 -31.78
C GLY A 17 14.98 -17.20 -31.32
N GLU A 18 14.17 -17.87 -32.14
CA GLU A 18 12.73 -18.03 -31.89
C GLU A 18 12.40 -18.73 -30.56
N LYS A 19 13.15 -19.77 -30.20
CA LYS A 19 12.87 -20.57 -28.99
C LYS A 19 13.03 -19.73 -27.72
N LYS A 20 14.12 -18.96 -27.59
CA LYS A 20 14.35 -18.11 -26.41
C LYS A 20 13.43 -16.89 -26.42
N ALA A 21 13.10 -16.34 -27.60
CA ALA A 21 12.16 -15.23 -27.71
C ALA A 21 10.77 -15.60 -27.17
N LYS A 22 10.25 -16.79 -27.50
CA LYS A 22 8.98 -17.30 -26.95
C LYS A 22 8.99 -17.39 -25.42
N VAL A 23 10.11 -17.83 -24.83
CA VAL A 23 10.27 -17.93 -23.38
C VAL A 23 10.36 -16.54 -22.73
N LEU A 24 11.14 -15.62 -23.30
CA LEU A 24 11.27 -14.24 -22.81
C LEU A 24 9.93 -13.50 -22.84
N ASN A 25 9.16 -13.65 -23.91
CA ASN A 25 7.83 -13.08 -24.03
C ASN A 25 6.88 -13.67 -22.97
N LYS A 26 6.80 -15.00 -22.87
CA LYS A 26 5.85 -15.66 -21.97
C LYS A 26 6.14 -15.42 -20.48
N GLU A 27 7.41 -15.36 -20.10
CA GLU A 27 7.81 -15.28 -18.69
C GLU A 27 8.05 -13.84 -18.21
N LEU A 28 8.51 -12.94 -19.09
CA LEU A 28 8.89 -11.57 -18.74
C LEU A 28 8.18 -10.48 -19.57
N GLY A 29 7.33 -10.85 -20.53
CA GLY A 29 6.69 -9.89 -21.43
C GLY A 29 7.65 -9.22 -22.41
N ILE A 30 8.87 -9.74 -22.58
CA ILE A 30 9.91 -9.11 -23.41
C ILE A 30 9.70 -9.51 -24.88
N THR A 31 9.33 -8.54 -25.71
CA THR A 31 9.06 -8.75 -27.15
C THR A 31 9.98 -7.95 -28.06
N THR A 32 10.50 -6.82 -27.58
CA THR A 32 11.34 -5.88 -28.35
C THR A 32 12.70 -5.64 -27.69
N TYR A 33 13.59 -4.97 -28.41
CA TYR A 33 14.86 -4.48 -27.89
C TYR A 33 14.64 -3.51 -26.72
N ARG A 34 13.63 -2.64 -26.80
CA ARG A 34 13.21 -1.73 -25.74
C ARG A 34 12.80 -2.46 -24.46
N ASP A 35 12.06 -3.55 -24.59
CA ASP A 35 11.64 -4.34 -23.43
C ASP A 35 12.85 -4.96 -22.72
N LEU A 36 13.81 -5.50 -23.50
CA LEU A 36 15.01 -6.11 -22.92
C LEU A 36 15.90 -5.07 -22.23
N ILE A 37 16.19 -3.92 -22.85
CA ILE A 37 17.01 -2.87 -22.21
C ILE A 37 16.31 -2.19 -21.02
N SER A 38 14.99 -2.37 -20.88
CA SER A 38 14.24 -1.92 -19.70
C SER A 38 14.19 -2.99 -18.60
N TYR A 39 14.82 -4.15 -18.79
CA TYR A 39 14.81 -5.26 -17.84
C TYR A 39 15.99 -5.17 -16.88
N TYR A 40 15.83 -4.41 -15.79
CA TYR A 40 16.96 -4.01 -14.94
C TYR A 40 17.49 -5.11 -14.00
N PRO A 41 18.80 -5.09 -13.66
CA PRO A 41 19.36 -5.98 -12.65
C PRO A 41 18.81 -5.67 -11.25
N TYR A 42 18.50 -6.72 -10.48
CA TYR A 42 18.07 -6.56 -9.07
C TYR A 42 19.26 -6.41 -8.12
N ARG A 43 20.45 -6.85 -8.53
CA ARG A 43 21.67 -6.79 -7.71
C ARG A 43 22.91 -6.62 -8.59
N TYR A 44 23.94 -5.99 -8.03
CA TYR A 44 25.25 -5.83 -8.63
C TYR A 44 26.27 -6.51 -7.73
N VAL A 45 27.13 -7.31 -8.32
CA VAL A 45 28.21 -7.99 -7.63
C VAL A 45 29.50 -7.30 -8.01
N ASP A 46 30.21 -6.76 -7.03
CA ASP A 46 31.58 -6.30 -7.24
C ASP A 46 32.50 -7.52 -7.38
N LYS A 47 33.09 -7.70 -8.57
CA LYS A 47 34.04 -8.79 -8.85
C LYS A 47 35.50 -8.32 -8.80
N SER A 48 35.74 -7.07 -8.42
CA SER A 48 37.09 -6.48 -8.51
C SER A 48 38.00 -6.83 -7.34
N ASN A 49 37.44 -7.16 -6.18
CA ASN A 49 38.23 -7.41 -4.97
C ASN A 49 38.16 -8.88 -4.56
N PHE A 50 39.34 -9.50 -4.45
CA PHE A 50 39.50 -10.81 -3.82
C PHE A 50 39.68 -10.61 -2.32
N VAL A 51 38.83 -11.26 -1.53
CA VAL A 51 38.96 -11.34 -0.07
C VAL A 51 39.88 -12.53 0.25
N GLN A 52 40.87 -12.34 1.13
CA GLN A 52 41.64 -13.45 1.67
C GLN A 52 40.78 -14.23 2.67
N ILE A 53 40.93 -15.54 2.75
CA ILE A 53 40.11 -16.39 3.62
C ILE A 53 40.18 -15.96 5.10
N LYS A 54 41.33 -15.46 5.56
CA LYS A 54 41.47 -14.93 6.93
C LYS A 54 40.65 -13.66 7.20
N ASP A 55 40.34 -12.88 6.16
CA ASP A 55 39.70 -11.56 6.26
C ASP A 55 38.18 -11.64 6.02
N ILE A 56 37.60 -12.85 6.06
CA ILE A 56 36.16 -13.04 6.00
C ILE A 56 35.56 -12.54 7.33
N GLN A 57 34.99 -11.33 7.28
CA GLN A 57 34.45 -10.62 8.46
C GLN A 57 32.92 -10.72 8.62
N SER A 58 32.19 -11.11 7.57
CA SER A 58 30.73 -11.08 7.56
C SER A 58 30.14 -12.28 6.83
N GLU A 59 29.14 -12.91 7.45
CA GLU A 59 28.33 -13.97 6.84
C GLU A 59 27.26 -13.43 5.88
N GLU A 60 27.01 -12.13 5.82
CA GLU A 60 25.87 -11.56 5.08
C GLU A 60 26.20 -11.10 3.65
N VAL A 61 27.48 -10.93 3.33
CA VAL A 61 27.95 -10.39 2.06
C VAL A 61 28.49 -11.50 1.17
N PHE A 62 28.10 -11.49 -0.11
CA PHE A 62 28.74 -12.36 -1.09
C PHE A 62 30.13 -11.86 -1.36
N ILE A 63 31.12 -12.73 -1.25
CA ILE A 63 32.53 -12.40 -1.45
C ILE A 63 33.11 -13.23 -2.58
N GLN A 64 34.21 -12.72 -3.14
CA GLN A 64 35.00 -13.43 -4.12
C GLN A 64 36.33 -13.82 -3.48
N ILE A 65 36.67 -15.10 -3.54
CA ILE A 65 37.95 -15.62 -3.03
C ILE A 65 38.69 -16.36 -4.15
N ARG A 66 40.02 -16.31 -4.12
CA ARG A 66 40.90 -17.02 -5.05
C ARG A 66 41.74 -18.01 -4.28
N GLY A 67 41.88 -19.22 -4.82
CA GLY A 67 42.59 -20.30 -4.15
C GLY A 67 42.60 -21.57 -4.98
N LYS A 68 43.11 -22.65 -4.37
CA LYS A 68 43.25 -23.97 -4.97
C LYS A 68 42.32 -24.97 -4.31
N VAL A 69 41.84 -25.91 -5.11
CA VAL A 69 41.12 -27.09 -4.60
C VAL A 69 42.14 -28.07 -4.04
N ILE A 70 42.10 -28.30 -2.73
CA ILE A 70 42.98 -29.25 -2.03
C ILE A 70 42.48 -30.68 -2.21
N GLY A 71 41.16 -30.88 -2.20
CA GLY A 71 40.57 -32.21 -2.28
C GLY A 71 39.04 -32.13 -2.32
N MET A 72 38.39 -33.25 -2.62
CA MET A 72 36.93 -33.32 -2.66
C MET A 72 36.45 -34.71 -2.24
N GLU A 73 35.34 -34.75 -1.53
CA GLU A 73 34.73 -35.98 -1.01
C GLU A 73 33.20 -35.93 -1.14
N ILE A 74 32.57 -37.09 -1.30
CA ILE A 74 31.10 -37.20 -1.27
C ILE A 74 30.73 -37.72 0.12
N LEU A 75 29.96 -36.93 0.86
CA LEU A 75 29.49 -37.24 2.20
C LEU A 75 28.00 -37.61 2.16
N GLY A 76 27.61 -38.68 2.86
CA GLY A 76 26.22 -39.16 2.91
C GLY A 76 25.83 -40.12 1.78
N ILE A 77 24.62 -40.67 1.85
CA ILE A 77 24.10 -41.68 0.91
C ILE A 77 22.68 -41.26 0.46
N GLY A 78 22.35 -41.49 -0.82
CA GLY A 78 21.02 -41.23 -1.37
C GLY A 78 20.63 -39.75 -1.37
N ALA A 79 19.41 -39.43 -0.91
CA ALA A 79 18.88 -38.07 -0.88
C ALA A 79 19.62 -37.11 0.08
N LYS A 80 20.48 -37.64 0.97
CA LYS A 80 21.32 -36.86 1.90
C LYS A 80 22.77 -36.72 1.42
N ALA A 81 23.09 -37.16 0.20
CA ALA A 81 24.44 -37.03 -0.35
C ALA A 81 24.77 -35.57 -0.65
N ARG A 82 25.99 -35.14 -0.33
CA ARG A 82 26.54 -33.82 -0.66
C ARG A 82 28.00 -33.94 -1.10
N LEU A 83 28.41 -33.13 -2.06
CA LEU A 83 29.82 -32.97 -2.42
C LEU A 83 30.43 -31.89 -1.53
N SER A 84 31.49 -32.25 -0.82
CA SER A 84 32.35 -31.33 -0.08
C SER A 84 33.66 -31.15 -0.86
N VAL A 85 34.03 -29.90 -1.12
CA VAL A 85 35.27 -29.54 -1.81
C VAL A 85 36.10 -28.66 -0.86
N ASN A 86 37.26 -29.16 -0.45
CA ASN A 86 38.21 -28.43 0.37
C ASN A 86 38.96 -27.42 -0.50
N PHE A 87 38.82 -26.14 -0.18
CA PHE A 87 39.40 -25.03 -0.92
C PHE A 87 40.28 -24.19 -0.01
N ALA A 88 41.44 -23.74 -0.51
CA ALA A 88 42.36 -22.95 0.29
C ALA A 88 43.11 -21.90 -0.51
N ASP A 89 43.45 -20.82 0.18
CA ASP A 89 44.40 -19.82 -0.26
C ASP A 89 45.65 -19.88 0.64
N GLN A 90 46.51 -18.85 0.57
CA GLN A 90 47.73 -18.79 1.39
C GLN A 90 47.46 -18.49 2.88
N THR A 91 46.22 -18.14 3.24
CA THR A 91 45.83 -17.61 4.54
C THR A 91 44.90 -18.53 5.34
N GLY A 92 44.16 -19.41 4.67
CA GLY A 92 43.22 -20.30 5.35
C GLY A 92 42.58 -21.35 4.44
N LYS A 93 41.63 -22.10 5.02
CA LYS A 93 40.87 -23.15 4.34
C LYS A 93 39.37 -22.91 4.53
N VAL A 94 38.59 -23.21 3.49
CA VAL A 94 37.13 -23.18 3.49
C VAL A 94 36.57 -24.42 2.81
N GLU A 95 35.31 -24.73 3.09
CA GLU A 95 34.60 -25.87 2.50
C GLU A 95 33.56 -25.38 1.48
N LEU A 96 33.54 -25.93 0.26
CA LEU A 96 32.49 -25.65 -0.72
C LEU A 96 31.53 -26.84 -0.75
N VAL A 97 30.25 -26.59 -0.50
CA VAL A 97 29.26 -27.64 -0.28
C VAL A 97 28.18 -27.60 -1.37
N PHE A 98 27.99 -28.73 -2.06
CA PHE A 98 26.97 -28.87 -3.11
C PHE A 98 26.00 -30.01 -2.79
N PHE A 99 24.71 -29.67 -2.68
CA PHE A 99 23.62 -30.62 -2.42
C PHE A 99 22.93 -31.11 -3.70
N LYS A 100 23.11 -30.41 -4.82
CA LYS A 100 22.54 -30.71 -6.15
C LYS A 100 23.65 -30.73 -7.21
N GLY A 101 23.44 -31.51 -8.28
CA GLY A 101 24.37 -31.54 -9.42
C GLY A 101 25.73 -32.19 -9.14
N ILE A 102 25.83 -33.01 -8.08
CA ILE A 102 27.09 -33.58 -7.57
C ILE A 102 27.98 -34.18 -8.66
N LYS A 103 27.41 -34.98 -9.57
CA LYS A 103 28.17 -35.65 -10.63
C LYS A 103 28.82 -34.66 -11.59
N TRP A 104 28.07 -33.69 -12.09
CA TRP A 104 28.55 -32.67 -13.03
C TRP A 104 29.61 -31.75 -12.40
N ILE A 105 29.41 -31.37 -11.14
CA ILE A 105 30.33 -30.48 -10.41
C ILE A 105 31.63 -31.21 -10.09
N LYS A 106 31.55 -32.49 -9.71
CA LYS A 106 32.74 -33.33 -9.48
C LYS A 106 33.59 -33.50 -10.74
N GLU A 107 32.95 -33.61 -11.90
CA GLU A 107 33.65 -33.73 -13.19
C GLU A 107 34.28 -32.40 -13.65
N SER A 108 33.71 -31.25 -13.27
CA SER A 108 34.20 -29.92 -13.67
C SER A 108 35.33 -29.38 -12.78
N ILE A 109 35.45 -29.86 -11.54
CA ILE A 109 36.46 -29.43 -10.58
C ILE A 109 37.67 -30.38 -10.60
N LYS A 110 38.87 -29.81 -10.76
CA LYS A 110 40.13 -30.55 -10.74
C LYS A 110 40.95 -30.18 -9.50
N GLN A 111 41.43 -31.19 -8.79
CA GLN A 111 42.32 -31.02 -7.64
C GLN A 111 43.63 -30.33 -8.06
N GLY A 112 44.15 -29.45 -7.21
CA GLY A 112 45.39 -28.70 -7.44
C GLY A 112 45.28 -27.48 -8.37
N LYS A 113 44.17 -27.32 -9.10
CA LYS A 113 43.92 -26.15 -9.95
C LYS A 113 43.43 -24.95 -9.15
N GLU A 114 43.74 -23.75 -9.66
CA GLU A 114 43.23 -22.49 -9.13
C GLU A 114 41.86 -22.15 -9.69
N TYR A 115 40.97 -21.73 -8.79
CA TYR A 115 39.61 -21.30 -9.10
C TYR A 115 39.30 -19.97 -8.41
N VAL A 116 38.37 -19.24 -9.00
CA VAL A 116 37.69 -18.11 -8.38
C VAL A 116 36.36 -18.62 -7.87
N ILE A 117 36.12 -18.44 -6.58
CA ILE A 117 34.89 -18.82 -5.90
C ILE A 117 34.13 -17.55 -5.58
N PHE A 118 32.85 -17.53 -5.96
CA PHE A 118 31.95 -16.45 -5.61
C PHE A 118 30.73 -17.02 -4.88
N GLY A 119 30.50 -16.55 -3.66
CA GLY A 119 29.40 -17.07 -2.85
C GLY A 119 29.27 -16.38 -1.50
N LYS A 120 28.25 -16.79 -0.75
CA LYS A 120 28.01 -16.33 0.62
C LYS A 120 28.74 -17.26 1.60
N PRO A 121 29.66 -16.75 2.42
CA PRO A 121 30.30 -17.54 3.47
C PRO A 121 29.30 -17.76 4.61
N SER A 122 29.32 -18.95 5.20
CA SER A 122 28.58 -19.29 6.41
C SER A 122 29.53 -19.99 7.37
N LEU A 123 29.48 -19.61 8.65
CA LEU A 123 30.35 -20.22 9.65
C LEU A 123 29.67 -21.48 10.21
N PHE A 124 30.31 -22.64 10.07
CA PHE A 124 29.81 -23.88 10.64
C PHE A 124 30.94 -24.64 11.33
N LYS A 125 30.77 -24.94 12.62
CA LYS A 125 31.77 -25.64 13.45
C LYS A 125 33.18 -25.03 13.39
N GLY A 126 33.27 -23.70 13.30
CA GLY A 126 34.55 -22.98 13.30
C GLY A 126 35.25 -22.89 11.95
N THR A 127 34.67 -23.44 10.87
CA THR A 127 35.19 -23.33 9.50
C THR A 127 34.17 -22.64 8.61
N TYR A 128 34.63 -21.71 7.76
CA TYR A 128 33.76 -21.12 6.75
C TYR A 128 33.43 -22.13 5.67
N ASN A 129 32.15 -22.21 5.32
CA ASN A 129 31.67 -22.95 4.17
C ASN A 129 30.88 -22.05 3.21
N PHE A 130 30.84 -22.46 1.95
CA PHE A 130 30.04 -21.84 0.90
C PHE A 130 29.08 -22.89 0.36
N ALA A 131 27.77 -22.66 0.55
CA ALA A 131 26.74 -23.53 0.00
C ALA A 131 26.43 -23.11 -1.44
N HIS A 132 26.63 -24.03 -2.40
CA HIS A 132 26.40 -23.79 -3.83
C HIS A 132 27.04 -22.50 -4.39
N PRO A 133 28.35 -22.26 -4.18
CA PRO A 133 29.03 -21.11 -4.77
C PRO A 133 29.17 -21.27 -6.29
N ASP A 134 29.29 -20.13 -6.97
CA ASP A 134 29.76 -20.10 -8.35
C ASP A 134 31.27 -20.39 -8.35
N ILE A 135 31.69 -21.33 -9.18
CA ILE A 135 33.09 -21.74 -9.35
C ILE A 135 33.49 -21.53 -10.80
N GLU A 136 34.54 -20.74 -11.03
CA GLU A 136 35.11 -20.51 -12.35
C GLU A 136 36.62 -20.76 -12.33
N PRO A 137 37.19 -21.53 -13.29
CA PRO A 137 38.64 -21.69 -13.40
C PRO A 137 39.33 -20.33 -13.53
N LEU A 138 40.47 -20.14 -12.87
CA LEU A 138 41.17 -18.85 -12.92
C LEU A 138 41.55 -18.46 -14.35
N GLU A 139 41.95 -19.42 -15.18
CA GLU A 139 42.26 -19.24 -16.60
C GLU A 139 41.07 -18.62 -17.36
N THR A 140 39.85 -19.12 -17.12
CA THR A 140 38.61 -18.61 -17.72
C THR A 140 38.24 -17.24 -17.16
N TYR A 141 38.44 -17.03 -15.86
CA TYR A 141 38.21 -15.75 -15.21
C TYR A 141 39.11 -14.65 -15.79
N LEU A 142 40.42 -14.92 -15.93
CA LEU A 142 41.39 -13.97 -16.49
C LEU A 142 41.12 -13.68 -17.98
N ALA A 143 40.80 -14.70 -18.78
CA ALA A 143 40.42 -14.52 -20.18
C ALA A 143 39.12 -13.72 -20.36
N SER A 144 38.21 -13.79 -19.37
CA SER A 144 37.02 -12.94 -19.34
C SER A 144 37.36 -11.49 -18.99
N GLN A 145 38.30 -11.26 -18.06
CA GLN A 145 38.74 -9.93 -17.62
C GLN A 145 39.46 -9.13 -18.71
N GLU A 146 40.24 -9.76 -19.58
CA GLU A 146 40.91 -9.08 -20.71
C GLU A 146 39.92 -8.42 -21.70
N ASN A 147 38.68 -8.89 -21.75
CA ASN A 147 37.60 -8.29 -22.55
C ASN A 147 36.67 -7.37 -21.73
N LEU A 148 36.94 -7.17 -20.44
CA LEU A 148 35.99 -6.59 -19.48
C LEU A 148 36.65 -5.51 -18.61
N THR A 149 36.45 -4.25 -19.01
CA THR A 149 36.63 -3.04 -18.20
C THR A 149 35.64 -2.91 -17.01
N GLN A 150 34.97 -4.00 -16.59
CA GLN A 150 33.78 -3.91 -15.75
C GLN A 150 34.00 -4.46 -14.34
N LYS A 151 33.98 -3.53 -13.38
CA LYS A 151 34.09 -3.75 -11.94
C LYS A 151 32.89 -4.52 -11.36
N PHE A 152 31.70 -4.33 -11.93
CA PHE A 152 30.44 -4.87 -11.42
C PHE A 152 29.77 -5.84 -12.41
N SER A 153 29.34 -6.99 -11.89
CA SER A 153 28.55 -7.99 -12.61
C SER A 153 27.06 -7.84 -12.25
N PRO A 154 26.17 -7.55 -13.20
CA PRO A 154 24.73 -7.47 -12.95
C PRO A 154 24.10 -8.85 -12.74
N LEU A 155 23.13 -8.92 -11.83
CA LEU A 155 22.28 -10.08 -11.60
C LEU A 155 20.83 -9.78 -11.95
N TYR A 156 20.24 -10.65 -12.77
CA TYR A 156 18.89 -10.54 -13.31
C TYR A 156 17.97 -11.61 -12.72
N ASN A 157 16.69 -11.26 -12.53
CA ASN A 157 15.69 -12.22 -12.10
C ASN A 157 15.47 -13.26 -13.22
N THR A 158 15.31 -14.54 -12.87
CA THR A 158 15.10 -15.61 -13.85
C THR A 158 14.19 -16.68 -13.27
N SER A 159 13.16 -17.08 -14.02
CA SER A 159 12.28 -18.19 -13.63
C SER A 159 12.94 -19.55 -13.87
N GLU A 160 12.42 -20.62 -13.26
CA GLU A 160 12.93 -21.98 -13.51
C GLU A 160 12.80 -22.40 -14.98
N LYS A 161 11.71 -22.01 -15.64
CA LYS A 161 11.50 -22.25 -17.07
C LYS A 161 12.55 -21.53 -17.92
N MET A 162 12.90 -20.30 -17.55
CA MET A 162 14.00 -19.59 -18.22
C MET A 162 15.34 -20.32 -18.04
N LYS A 163 15.65 -20.78 -16.82
CA LYS A 163 16.88 -21.53 -16.54
C LYS A 163 16.93 -22.83 -17.38
N ASN A 164 15.81 -23.55 -17.50
CA ASN A 164 15.70 -24.73 -18.35
C ASN A 164 15.90 -24.43 -19.85
N ALA A 165 15.58 -23.21 -20.29
CA ALA A 165 15.82 -22.72 -21.65
C ALA A 165 17.21 -22.07 -21.83
N PHE A 166 18.15 -22.29 -20.90
CA PHE A 166 19.49 -21.70 -20.89
C PHE A 166 19.49 -20.15 -20.81
N LEU A 167 18.43 -19.56 -20.25
CA LEU A 167 18.30 -18.13 -19.96
C LEU A 167 18.56 -17.88 -18.47
N ASN A 168 19.79 -18.15 -18.01
CA ASN A 168 20.23 -17.77 -16.67
C ASN A 168 20.68 -16.29 -16.64
N SER A 169 21.00 -15.76 -15.45
CA SER A 169 21.44 -14.37 -15.30
C SER A 169 22.66 -14.01 -16.16
N LYS A 170 23.62 -14.93 -16.34
CA LYS A 170 24.81 -14.73 -17.20
C LYS A 170 24.40 -14.63 -18.67
N ALA A 171 23.46 -15.46 -19.12
CA ALA A 171 22.91 -15.43 -20.47
C ALA A 171 22.19 -14.10 -20.74
N ILE A 172 21.34 -13.62 -19.82
CA ILE A 172 20.68 -12.31 -19.95
C ILE A 172 21.72 -11.19 -20.00
N SER A 173 22.73 -11.23 -19.12
CA SER A 173 23.82 -10.26 -19.14
C SER A 173 24.54 -10.24 -20.50
N ASN A 174 24.79 -11.39 -21.11
CA ASN A 174 25.43 -11.46 -22.43
C ASN A 174 24.54 -10.90 -23.53
N LEU A 175 23.24 -11.23 -23.53
CA LEU A 175 22.27 -10.65 -24.46
C LEU A 175 22.22 -9.12 -24.33
N MET A 176 22.25 -8.62 -23.09
CA MET A 176 22.27 -7.18 -22.81
C MET A 176 23.52 -6.49 -23.36
N ARG A 177 24.70 -7.13 -23.29
CA ARG A 177 25.94 -6.59 -23.91
C ARG A 177 25.80 -6.46 -25.41
N VAL A 178 25.30 -7.51 -26.06
CA VAL A 178 25.08 -7.52 -27.51
C VAL A 178 24.10 -6.41 -27.88
N LEU A 179 23.01 -6.28 -27.13
CA LEU A 179 22.00 -5.25 -27.36
C LEU A 179 22.58 -3.84 -27.21
N ILE A 180 23.24 -3.54 -26.09
CA ILE A 180 23.86 -2.23 -25.84
C ILE A 180 24.86 -1.87 -26.93
N GLY A 181 25.67 -2.84 -27.40
CA GLY A 181 26.60 -2.62 -28.51
C GLY A 181 25.91 -2.24 -29.83
N GLN A 182 24.66 -2.67 -30.05
CA GLN A 182 23.88 -2.34 -31.25
C GLN A 182 23.11 -1.02 -31.12
N VAL A 183 22.61 -0.69 -29.93
CA VAL A 183 21.71 0.47 -29.74
C VAL A 183 22.43 1.75 -29.29
N LYS A 184 23.69 1.66 -28.87
CA LYS A 184 24.50 2.84 -28.48
C LYS A 184 24.52 3.89 -29.60
N GLY A 185 24.25 5.14 -29.27
CA GLY A 185 24.13 6.26 -30.22
C GLY A 185 22.77 6.38 -30.92
N TYR A 186 21.86 5.42 -30.71
CA TYR A 186 20.49 5.44 -31.27
C TYR A 186 19.41 5.67 -30.20
N ILE A 187 19.81 5.83 -28.93
CA ILE A 187 18.86 6.06 -27.83
C ILE A 187 18.54 7.56 -27.76
N ALA A 188 17.37 7.92 -28.29
CA ALA A 188 16.86 9.28 -28.18
C ALA A 188 16.45 9.60 -26.74
N GLU A 189 16.75 10.83 -26.32
CA GLU A 189 16.40 11.36 -25.01
C GLU A 189 14.88 11.52 -24.84
N SER A 190 14.36 11.10 -23.68
CA SER A 190 12.93 11.10 -23.34
C SER A 190 12.47 12.41 -22.69
N LEU A 191 13.36 13.05 -21.91
CA LEU A 191 13.04 14.28 -21.19
C LEU A 191 13.48 15.54 -21.95
N PRO A 192 12.74 16.65 -21.82
CA PRO A 192 13.20 17.97 -22.24
C PRO A 192 14.50 18.38 -21.53
N LYS A 193 15.31 19.19 -22.22
CA LYS A 193 16.61 19.63 -21.70
C LYS A 193 16.48 20.39 -20.38
N TYR A 194 15.45 21.23 -20.22
CA TYR A 194 15.25 21.99 -18.99
C TYR A 194 15.03 21.09 -17.77
N ILE A 195 14.34 19.95 -17.91
CA ILE A 195 14.16 18.98 -16.80
C ILE A 195 15.50 18.33 -16.45
N ILE A 196 16.27 17.97 -17.47
CA ILE A 196 17.58 17.34 -17.29
C ILE A 196 18.53 18.27 -16.55
N ASP A 197 18.60 19.54 -16.98
CA ASP A 197 19.48 20.56 -16.42
C ASP A 197 19.06 20.91 -14.98
N ASN A 198 17.76 21.08 -14.71
CA ASN A 198 17.23 21.42 -13.38
C ASN A 198 17.54 20.37 -12.31
N TYR A 199 17.53 19.10 -12.68
CA TYR A 199 17.75 17.98 -11.74
C TYR A 199 19.14 17.35 -11.88
N HIS A 200 20.03 17.94 -12.68
CA HIS A 200 21.38 17.43 -12.96
C HIS A 200 21.41 15.94 -13.35
N LEU A 201 20.47 15.57 -14.20
CA LEU A 201 20.23 14.21 -14.64
C LEU A 201 21.23 13.82 -15.75
N ILE A 202 21.72 12.58 -15.71
CA ILE A 202 22.51 12.03 -16.84
C ILE A 202 21.59 11.71 -18.02
N SER A 203 22.14 11.57 -19.22
CA SER A 203 21.34 11.24 -20.41
C SER A 203 20.66 9.87 -20.28
N LEU A 204 19.53 9.66 -20.97
CA LEU A 204 18.84 8.37 -20.97
C LEU A 204 19.76 7.24 -21.45
N GLU A 205 20.56 7.49 -22.49
CA GLU A 205 21.52 6.51 -23.01
C GLU A 205 22.54 6.10 -21.93
N GLU A 206 23.17 7.08 -21.27
CA GLU A 206 24.11 6.80 -20.20
C GLU A 206 23.45 6.07 -19.03
N ALA A 207 22.24 6.45 -18.64
CA ALA A 207 21.51 5.79 -17.57
C ALA A 207 21.21 4.32 -17.88
N LEU A 208 20.76 4.01 -19.10
CA LEU A 208 20.51 2.63 -19.54
C LEU A 208 21.80 1.81 -19.63
N ILE A 209 22.92 2.41 -20.05
CA ILE A 209 24.20 1.70 -20.06
C ILE A 209 24.68 1.42 -18.64
N GLN A 210 24.67 2.44 -17.77
CA GLN A 210 25.21 2.36 -16.41
C GLN A 210 24.33 1.54 -15.46
N ILE A 211 23.01 1.44 -15.69
CA ILE A 211 22.16 0.53 -14.91
C ILE A 211 22.47 -0.94 -15.24
N HIS A 212 22.88 -1.30 -16.45
CA HIS A 212 23.25 -2.68 -16.74
C HIS A 212 24.71 -2.97 -16.40
N PHE A 213 25.59 -2.05 -16.72
CA PHE A 213 27.03 -2.22 -16.61
C PHE A 213 27.68 -0.98 -16.00
N PRO A 214 27.56 -0.78 -14.67
CA PRO A 214 28.08 0.41 -14.03
C PRO A 214 29.61 0.41 -14.02
N SER A 215 30.20 1.55 -14.34
CA SER A 215 31.65 1.77 -14.22
C SER A 215 32.05 2.12 -12.77
N SER A 216 31.16 2.75 -12.02
CA SER A 216 31.36 3.12 -10.61
C SER A 216 30.05 3.08 -9.82
N THR A 217 30.15 3.03 -8.50
CA THR A 217 28.98 3.12 -7.59
C THR A 217 28.26 4.46 -7.73
N GLU A 218 29.00 5.54 -8.00
CA GLU A 218 28.45 6.88 -8.24
C GLU A 218 27.60 6.92 -9.51
N LEU A 219 28.12 6.40 -10.63
CA LEU A 219 27.39 6.36 -11.91
C LEU A 219 26.17 5.45 -11.83
N LEU A 220 26.27 4.33 -11.09
CA LEU A 220 25.11 3.48 -10.81
C LEU A 220 24.02 4.25 -10.04
N SER A 221 24.42 5.07 -9.05
CA SER A 221 23.48 5.89 -8.29
C SER A 221 22.79 6.92 -9.18
N LYS A 222 23.56 7.63 -10.02
CA LYS A 222 23.04 8.61 -10.98
C LYS A 222 22.09 7.97 -12.00
N ALA A 223 22.43 6.79 -12.51
CA ALA A 223 21.57 6.02 -13.42
C ALA A 223 20.25 5.59 -12.76
N LYS A 224 20.30 5.08 -11.53
CA LYS A 224 19.11 4.75 -10.75
C LYS A 224 18.24 5.98 -10.53
N ALA A 225 18.82 7.10 -10.11
CA ALA A 225 18.09 8.34 -9.88
C ALA A 225 17.40 8.83 -11.16
N ARG A 226 18.10 8.82 -12.30
CA ARG A 226 17.57 9.20 -13.62
C ARG A 226 16.38 8.36 -14.04
N LEU A 227 16.50 7.04 -13.98
CA LEU A 227 15.46 6.10 -14.43
C LEU A 227 14.26 6.11 -13.48
N LYS A 228 14.49 6.21 -12.17
CA LYS A 228 13.42 6.37 -11.18
C LYS A 228 12.66 7.67 -11.37
N PHE A 229 13.38 8.78 -11.57
CA PHE A 229 12.75 10.07 -11.83
C PHE A 229 11.90 10.01 -13.09
N GLU A 230 12.43 9.46 -14.19
CA GLU A 230 11.69 9.31 -15.45
C GLU A 230 10.39 8.53 -15.28
N GLU A 231 10.48 7.36 -14.67
CA GLU A 231 9.36 6.46 -14.49
C GLU A 231 8.26 7.12 -13.64
N LEU A 232 8.64 7.74 -12.53
CA LEU A 232 7.70 8.46 -11.67
C LEU A 232 7.16 9.73 -12.34
N PHE A 233 7.98 10.45 -13.10
CA PHE A 233 7.59 11.67 -13.79
C PHE A 233 6.56 11.42 -14.88
N PHE A 234 6.77 10.46 -15.78
CA PHE A 234 5.80 10.16 -16.83
C PHE A 234 4.49 9.62 -16.26
N MET A 235 4.55 8.81 -15.21
CA MET A 235 3.36 8.36 -14.48
C MET A 235 2.58 9.55 -13.89
N GLN A 236 3.27 10.49 -13.23
CA GLN A 236 2.62 11.68 -12.65
C GLN A 236 2.09 12.63 -13.72
N LEU A 237 2.83 12.84 -14.82
CA LEU A 237 2.42 13.71 -15.92
C LEU A 237 1.19 13.17 -16.63
N GLU A 238 1.18 11.88 -16.99
CA GLU A 238 -0.01 11.23 -17.55
C GLU A 238 -1.23 11.44 -16.65
N HIS A 239 -1.02 11.22 -15.36
CA HIS A 239 -2.07 11.35 -14.37
C HIS A 239 -2.62 12.79 -14.32
N GLN A 240 -1.77 13.82 -14.32
CA GLN A 240 -2.22 15.22 -14.35
C GLN A 240 -2.93 15.57 -15.65
N LEU A 241 -2.45 15.11 -16.81
CA LEU A 241 -3.07 15.38 -18.11
C LEU A 241 -4.47 14.75 -18.20
N LEU A 242 -4.61 13.49 -17.78
CA LEU A 242 -5.91 12.80 -17.71
C LEU A 242 -6.87 13.48 -16.73
N LYS A 243 -6.35 14.04 -15.63
CA LYS A 243 -7.15 14.84 -14.69
C LYS A 243 -7.68 16.09 -15.38
N THR A 244 -6.85 16.85 -16.08
CA THR A 244 -7.29 18.06 -16.82
C THR A 244 -8.37 17.73 -17.84
N ILE A 245 -8.17 16.69 -18.66
CA ILE A 245 -9.17 16.22 -19.64
C ILE A 245 -10.51 15.89 -18.97
N ARG A 246 -10.49 15.18 -17.84
CA ARG A 246 -11.72 14.81 -17.11
C ARG A 246 -12.41 16.01 -16.50
N VAL A 247 -11.66 16.91 -15.88
CA VAL A 247 -12.20 18.12 -15.27
C VAL A 247 -12.93 18.93 -16.36
N GLU A 248 -12.26 19.24 -17.47
CA GLU A 248 -12.85 19.99 -18.60
C GLU A 248 -14.12 19.33 -19.17
N LYS A 249 -14.16 18.00 -19.24
CA LYS A 249 -15.33 17.26 -19.73
C LYS A 249 -16.42 17.08 -18.68
N SER A 250 -16.10 17.17 -17.40
CA SER A 250 -17.06 16.98 -16.32
C SER A 250 -17.90 18.25 -16.16
N GLN A 251 -19.17 18.16 -16.54
CA GLN A 251 -20.16 19.11 -16.07
C GLN A 251 -20.50 18.75 -14.63
N GLY A 252 -20.19 19.65 -13.70
CA GLY A 252 -20.52 19.54 -12.30
C GLY A 252 -21.60 20.55 -11.91
N LEU A 253 -22.21 20.29 -10.77
CA LEU A 253 -23.08 21.25 -10.10
C LEU A 253 -22.25 22.42 -9.55
N ILE A 254 -22.86 23.60 -9.43
CA ILE A 254 -22.21 24.79 -8.85
C ILE A 254 -22.90 25.12 -7.54
N PHE A 255 -22.17 25.04 -6.44
CA PHE A 255 -22.62 25.50 -5.13
C PHE A 255 -22.02 26.88 -4.83
N SER A 256 -22.69 27.93 -5.28
CA SER A 256 -22.21 29.31 -5.19
C SER A 256 -22.39 29.91 -3.80
N MET A 257 -23.38 29.44 -3.05
CA MET A 257 -23.80 30.02 -1.77
C MET A 257 -23.39 29.18 -0.56
N VAL A 258 -23.09 29.86 0.55
CA VAL A 258 -23.14 29.30 1.90
C VAL A 258 -24.22 30.08 2.61
N GLY A 259 -25.37 29.44 2.79
CA GLY A 259 -26.62 30.07 3.14
C GLY A 259 -26.93 29.97 4.62
N ASN A 260 -28.20 30.15 4.95
CA ASN A 260 -28.65 30.23 6.34
C ASN A 260 -28.53 28.88 7.04
N VAL A 261 -28.70 27.75 6.34
CA VAL A 261 -28.67 26.42 6.97
C VAL A 261 -27.27 26.13 7.51
N PHE A 262 -26.23 26.34 6.69
CA PHE A 262 -24.86 26.17 7.14
C PHE A 262 -24.50 27.14 8.26
N ASN A 263 -24.82 28.42 8.11
CA ASN A 263 -24.43 29.45 9.07
C ASN A 263 -25.15 29.28 10.41
N ASP A 264 -26.42 28.89 10.40
CA ASP A 264 -27.19 28.58 11.61
C ASP A 264 -26.58 27.39 12.35
N PHE A 265 -26.30 26.29 11.64
CA PHE A 265 -25.61 25.15 12.23
C PHE A 265 -24.27 25.54 12.85
N PHE A 266 -23.44 26.29 12.11
CA PHE A 266 -22.11 26.68 12.53
C PHE A 266 -22.11 27.57 13.79
N ASN A 267 -23.07 28.48 13.89
CA ASN A 267 -23.14 29.44 14.99
C ASN A 267 -23.89 28.91 16.22
N ASN A 268 -24.94 28.11 16.02
CA ASN A 268 -25.89 27.76 17.08
C ASN A 268 -25.88 26.29 17.49
N TYR A 269 -25.50 25.37 16.60
CA TYR A 269 -25.59 23.92 16.85
C TYR A 269 -24.23 23.22 16.94
N LEU A 270 -23.16 23.87 16.48
CA LEU A 270 -21.82 23.32 16.48
C LEU A 270 -21.35 23.02 17.92
N PRO A 271 -21.13 21.74 18.28
CA PRO A 271 -20.91 21.35 19.68
C PRO A 271 -19.50 21.70 20.21
N PHE A 272 -18.55 21.98 19.33
CA PHE A 272 -17.17 22.32 19.68
C PHE A 272 -16.51 23.13 18.56
N PRO A 273 -15.51 23.97 18.85
CA PRO A 273 -14.80 24.73 17.83
C PRO A 273 -14.07 23.79 16.86
N LEU A 274 -14.18 24.07 15.56
CA LEU A 274 -13.45 23.32 14.54
C LEU A 274 -11.94 23.55 14.66
N THR A 275 -11.17 22.48 14.41
CA THR A 275 -9.71 22.54 14.29
C THR A 275 -9.29 23.33 13.03
N ASN A 276 -8.03 23.76 12.95
CA ASN A 276 -7.54 24.45 11.75
C ASN A 276 -7.51 23.52 10.54
N ALA A 277 -7.18 22.24 10.76
CA ALA A 277 -7.24 21.21 9.74
C ALA A 277 -8.67 21.04 9.19
N GLN A 278 -9.69 20.95 10.06
CA GLN A 278 -11.09 20.85 9.63
C GLN A 278 -11.53 22.09 8.83
N LYS A 279 -11.21 23.30 9.30
CA LYS A 279 -11.51 24.55 8.59
C LYS A 279 -10.84 24.62 7.21
N ARG A 280 -9.57 24.19 7.11
CA ARG A 280 -8.82 24.12 5.85
C ARG A 280 -9.51 23.17 4.86
N VAL A 281 -9.84 21.96 5.31
CA VAL A 281 -10.51 20.96 4.47
C VAL A 281 -11.89 21.42 3.98
N ILE A 282 -12.70 22.06 4.84
CA ILE A 282 -14.01 22.59 4.41
C ILE A 282 -13.84 23.67 3.33
N LYS A 283 -12.80 24.51 3.44
CA LYS A 283 -12.47 25.51 2.39
C LYS A 283 -12.03 24.85 1.09
N GLU A 284 -11.21 23.80 1.15
CA GLU A 284 -10.81 23.01 -0.03
C GLU A 284 -12.05 22.42 -0.72
N ILE A 285 -12.94 21.75 0.03
CA ILE A 285 -14.19 21.19 -0.48
C ILE A 285 -15.07 22.27 -1.12
N ARG A 286 -15.27 23.40 -0.43
CA ARG A 286 -16.09 24.51 -0.94
C ARG A 286 -15.53 25.09 -2.23
N ASN A 287 -14.21 25.21 -2.35
CA ASN A 287 -13.59 25.75 -3.56
C ASN A 287 -13.86 24.84 -4.75
N ASP A 288 -13.75 23.52 -4.58
CA ASP A 288 -14.02 22.57 -5.66
C ASP A 288 -15.49 22.59 -6.10
N MET A 289 -16.43 22.65 -5.13
CA MET A 289 -17.88 22.71 -5.40
C MET A 289 -18.32 23.98 -6.15
N ARG A 290 -17.44 24.98 -6.28
CA ARG A 290 -17.73 26.25 -6.98
C ARG A 290 -17.22 26.28 -8.42
N THR A 291 -16.46 25.29 -8.84
CA THR A 291 -15.74 25.32 -10.13
C THR A 291 -16.63 25.08 -11.34
N GLY A 292 -17.81 24.46 -11.17
CA GLY A 292 -18.61 23.94 -12.28
C GLY A 292 -18.14 22.58 -12.79
N HIS A 293 -17.14 21.98 -12.12
CA HIS A 293 -16.69 20.62 -12.35
C HIS A 293 -17.09 19.71 -11.20
N GLN A 294 -17.23 18.41 -11.47
CA GLN A 294 -17.60 17.47 -10.43
C GLN A 294 -16.44 17.31 -9.44
N MET A 295 -16.61 17.77 -8.20
CA MET A 295 -15.69 17.43 -7.12
C MET A 295 -15.63 15.90 -6.94
N ASN A 296 -14.41 15.34 -6.93
CA ASN A 296 -14.16 13.94 -6.60
C ASN A 296 -12.97 13.88 -5.63
N ARG A 297 -13.27 13.87 -4.32
CA ARG A 297 -12.27 14.14 -3.27
C ARG A 297 -12.22 13.04 -2.22
N LEU A 298 -11.03 12.60 -1.86
CA LEU A 298 -10.73 11.74 -0.72
C LEU A 298 -10.42 12.56 0.52
N LEU A 299 -11.31 12.50 1.50
CA LEU A 299 -11.13 13.00 2.84
C LEU A 299 -10.50 11.92 3.73
N GLN A 300 -9.24 12.17 4.08
CA GLN A 300 -8.46 11.33 4.97
C GLN A 300 -8.31 11.98 6.34
N GLY A 301 -8.36 11.18 7.38
CA GLY A 301 -8.02 11.61 8.72
C GLY A 301 -8.10 10.44 9.68
N ASP A 302 -7.47 10.56 10.83
CA ASP A 302 -7.47 9.48 11.81
C ASP A 302 -8.89 9.18 12.35
N VAL A 303 -9.08 8.02 12.95
CA VAL A 303 -10.33 7.65 13.63
C VAL A 303 -10.63 8.72 14.69
N GLY A 304 -11.79 9.39 14.59
CA GLY A 304 -12.17 10.45 15.52
C GLY A 304 -11.62 11.84 15.19
N SER A 305 -11.00 12.07 14.02
CA SER A 305 -10.55 13.40 13.57
C SER A 305 -11.69 14.37 13.18
N GLY A 306 -12.95 13.92 13.25
CA GLY A 306 -14.13 14.72 12.89
C GLY A 306 -14.52 14.67 11.41
N LYS A 307 -14.14 13.62 10.66
CA LYS A 307 -14.54 13.41 9.25
C LYS A 307 -16.05 13.54 9.03
N THR A 308 -16.87 12.92 9.88
CA THR A 308 -18.34 13.01 9.81
C THR A 308 -18.86 14.44 9.94
N LEU A 309 -18.22 15.27 10.75
CA LEU A 309 -18.62 16.67 10.92
C LEU A 309 -18.27 17.51 9.68
N VAL A 310 -17.09 17.27 9.09
CA VAL A 310 -16.70 17.88 7.80
C VAL A 310 -17.65 17.46 6.69
N ALA A 311 -18.04 16.18 6.63
CA ALA A 311 -19.05 15.70 5.69
C ALA A 311 -20.40 16.37 5.91
N LEU A 312 -20.89 16.47 7.16
CA LEU A 312 -22.14 17.16 7.48
C LEU A 312 -22.12 18.61 7.01
N LEU A 313 -21.08 19.37 7.36
CA LEU A 313 -20.92 20.76 6.91
C LEU A 313 -20.90 20.88 5.38
N SER A 314 -20.32 19.91 4.68
CA SER A 314 -20.34 19.86 3.21
C SER A 314 -21.74 19.58 2.65
N MET A 315 -22.53 18.73 3.32
CA MET A 315 -23.94 18.48 2.96
C MET A 315 -24.82 19.71 3.19
N LEU A 316 -24.59 20.48 4.25
CA LEU A 316 -25.33 21.72 4.50
C LEU A 316 -25.09 22.77 3.39
N ILE A 317 -23.88 22.82 2.82
CA ILE A 317 -23.60 23.66 1.64
C ILE A 317 -24.45 23.22 0.45
N ALA A 318 -24.60 21.90 0.21
CA ALA A 318 -25.45 21.41 -0.87
C ALA A 318 -26.93 21.82 -0.67
N ILE A 319 -27.43 21.70 0.56
CA ILE A 319 -28.80 22.08 0.95
C ILE A 319 -29.04 23.58 0.75
N ASP A 320 -28.11 24.43 1.15
CA ASP A 320 -28.18 25.88 0.92
C ASP A 320 -28.27 26.26 -0.57
N ASN A 321 -27.88 25.36 -1.48
CA ASN A 321 -27.97 25.56 -2.92
C ASN A 321 -29.16 24.80 -3.56
N GLY A 322 -30.10 24.29 -2.75
CA GLY A 322 -31.32 23.63 -3.23
C GLY A 322 -31.11 22.18 -3.69
N PHE A 323 -30.07 21.51 -3.18
CA PHE A 323 -29.77 20.12 -3.48
C PHE A 323 -29.94 19.22 -2.26
N GLN A 324 -30.30 17.97 -2.51
CA GLN A 324 -30.29 16.90 -1.52
C GLN A 324 -28.87 16.35 -1.34
N ALA A 325 -28.59 15.76 -0.18
CA ALA A 325 -27.32 15.11 0.10
C ALA A 325 -27.51 13.68 0.62
N THR A 326 -26.47 12.85 0.48
CA THR A 326 -26.52 11.48 0.97
C THR A 326 -25.21 10.99 1.57
N ILE A 327 -25.33 10.07 2.54
CA ILE A 327 -24.21 9.25 3.03
C ILE A 327 -24.46 7.78 2.73
N MET A 328 -23.52 7.17 2.00
CA MET A 328 -23.48 5.74 1.77
C MET A 328 -22.43 5.07 2.67
N ALA A 329 -22.87 4.13 3.49
CA ALA A 329 -22.04 3.37 4.42
C ALA A 329 -22.09 1.85 4.12
N PRO A 330 -21.00 1.09 4.34
CA PRO A 330 -20.89 -0.29 3.82
C PRO A 330 -21.72 -1.30 4.60
N THR A 331 -22.19 -0.94 5.79
CA THR A 331 -23.00 -1.81 6.65
C THR A 331 -24.16 -1.03 7.25
N GLU A 332 -25.24 -1.74 7.59
CA GLU A 332 -26.43 -1.13 8.21
C GLU A 332 -26.10 -0.51 9.56
N ILE A 333 -25.19 -1.12 10.32
CA ILE A 333 -24.72 -0.60 11.61
C ILE A 333 -24.07 0.79 11.42
N LEU A 334 -23.17 0.93 10.46
CA LEU A 334 -22.53 2.23 10.17
C LEU A 334 -23.53 3.26 9.66
N ALA A 335 -24.48 2.86 8.79
CA ALA A 335 -25.54 3.75 8.32
C ALA A 335 -26.40 4.26 9.48
N GLN A 336 -26.80 3.38 10.40
CA GLN A 336 -27.55 3.74 11.60
C GLN A 336 -26.75 4.69 12.51
N GLN A 337 -25.44 4.48 12.63
CA GLN A 337 -24.58 5.37 13.42
C GLN A 337 -24.50 6.78 12.85
N HIS A 338 -24.27 6.89 11.53
CA HIS A 338 -24.29 8.19 10.86
C HIS A 338 -25.66 8.86 11.03
N TYR A 339 -26.75 8.11 10.89
CA TYR A 339 -28.11 8.62 11.09
C TYR A 339 -28.31 9.20 12.50
N VAL A 340 -27.99 8.44 13.53
CA VAL A 340 -28.13 8.89 14.92
C VAL A 340 -27.21 10.08 15.21
N SER A 341 -25.97 10.05 14.73
CA SER A 341 -24.98 11.11 14.95
C SER A 341 -25.38 12.42 14.29
N ILE A 342 -25.80 12.37 13.01
CA ILE A 342 -26.22 13.55 12.26
C ILE A 342 -27.50 14.13 12.83
N LYS A 343 -28.49 13.29 13.14
CA LYS A 343 -29.73 13.76 13.78
C LYS A 343 -29.45 14.44 15.13
N LYS A 344 -28.49 13.90 15.90
CA LYS A 344 -28.04 14.52 17.16
C LYS A 344 -27.34 15.86 16.93
N PHE A 345 -26.49 15.98 15.90
CA PHE A 345 -25.83 17.25 15.59
C PHE A 345 -26.80 18.32 15.11
N LEU A 346 -27.75 17.96 14.25
CA LEU A 346 -28.74 18.89 13.71
C LEU A 346 -29.77 19.35 14.76
N GLY A 347 -29.99 18.58 15.83
CA GLY A 347 -30.92 18.96 16.89
C GLY A 347 -32.32 19.25 16.34
N ASP A 348 -32.81 20.47 16.61
CA ASP A 348 -34.14 20.94 16.21
C ASP A 348 -34.12 21.75 14.89
N MET A 349 -33.03 21.71 14.12
CA MET A 349 -33.00 22.35 12.80
C MET A 349 -34.12 21.79 11.90
N PRO A 350 -34.74 22.63 11.06
CA PRO A 350 -35.86 22.25 10.19
C PRO A 350 -35.37 21.49 8.95
N LEU A 351 -34.65 20.38 9.15
CA LEU A 351 -34.12 19.49 8.10
C LEU A 351 -34.65 18.08 8.30
N GLU A 352 -35.15 17.47 7.23
CA GLU A 352 -35.64 16.10 7.23
C GLU A 352 -34.49 15.13 6.91
N VAL A 353 -34.16 14.26 7.88
CA VAL A 353 -33.16 13.21 7.74
C VAL A 353 -33.81 11.84 7.74
N ALA A 354 -33.52 11.02 6.73
CA ALA A 354 -34.04 9.66 6.58
C ALA A 354 -32.93 8.60 6.54
N LEU A 355 -33.30 7.35 6.88
CA LEU A 355 -32.43 6.18 6.81
C LEU A 355 -33.01 5.13 5.85
N LEU A 356 -32.21 4.65 4.91
CA LEU A 356 -32.59 3.58 3.98
C LEU A 356 -31.52 2.49 3.91
N THR A 357 -31.89 1.29 4.36
CA THR A 357 -31.02 0.11 4.40
C THR A 357 -31.68 -1.11 3.75
N GLY A 358 -30.94 -2.21 3.63
CA GLY A 358 -31.49 -3.47 3.10
C GLY A 358 -32.60 -4.03 3.98
N SER A 359 -32.49 -3.84 5.30
CA SER A 359 -33.48 -4.27 6.29
C SER A 359 -34.66 -3.31 6.51
N THR A 360 -34.66 -2.11 5.89
CA THR A 360 -35.78 -1.15 6.02
C THR A 360 -37.08 -1.77 5.51
N LYS A 361 -38.11 -1.81 6.37
CA LYS A 361 -39.39 -2.46 6.10
C LYS A 361 -40.11 -1.82 4.92
N GLN A 362 -40.87 -2.62 4.16
CA GLN A 362 -41.60 -2.12 2.98
C GLN A 362 -42.55 -0.96 3.30
N LYS A 363 -43.20 -0.97 4.47
CA LYS A 363 -44.08 0.12 4.91
C LYS A 363 -43.34 1.45 5.04
N GLU A 364 -42.12 1.44 5.57
CA GLU A 364 -41.27 2.63 5.69
C GLU A 364 -40.70 3.06 4.34
N ARG A 365 -40.28 2.10 3.50
CA ARG A 365 -39.84 2.38 2.12
C ARG A 365 -40.92 3.12 1.32
N ASN A 366 -42.19 2.70 1.45
CA ASN A 366 -43.32 3.34 0.77
C ASN A 366 -43.57 4.79 1.22
N VAL A 367 -43.03 5.22 2.36
CA VAL A 367 -43.09 6.62 2.83
C VAL A 367 -41.84 7.40 2.42
N ILE A 368 -40.66 6.77 2.53
CA ILE A 368 -39.37 7.43 2.26
C ILE A 368 -39.18 7.73 0.78
N LEU A 369 -39.48 6.77 -0.11
CA LEU A 369 -39.18 6.91 -1.55
C LEU A 369 -39.95 8.05 -2.21
N PRO A 370 -41.27 8.22 -2.00
CA PRO A 370 -41.99 9.36 -2.57
C PRO A 370 -41.50 10.70 -2.02
N LYS A 371 -41.26 10.79 -0.70
CA LYS A 371 -40.70 12.01 -0.10
C LYS A 371 -39.33 12.37 -0.67
N LEU A 372 -38.50 11.39 -0.98
CA LEU A 372 -37.17 11.60 -1.56
C LEU A 372 -37.27 12.15 -2.98
N GLU A 373 -38.16 11.58 -3.80
CA GLU A 373 -38.43 11.99 -5.18
C GLU A 373 -39.08 13.39 -5.25
N GLU A 374 -39.91 13.73 -4.25
CA GLU A 374 -40.52 15.06 -4.09
C GLU A 374 -39.57 16.11 -3.50
N GLY A 375 -38.37 15.75 -3.07
CA GLY A 375 -37.40 16.69 -2.49
C GLY A 375 -37.69 17.09 -1.04
N LYS A 376 -38.56 16.37 -0.33
CA LYS A 376 -38.91 16.62 1.09
C LYS A 376 -37.90 16.05 2.09
N ILE A 377 -36.93 15.28 1.63
CA ILE A 377 -35.84 14.74 2.45
C ILE A 377 -34.56 15.46 2.05
N ASP A 378 -33.95 16.19 2.98
CA ASP A 378 -32.72 16.94 2.74
C ASP A 378 -31.50 16.03 2.75
N ILE A 379 -31.44 15.11 3.73
CA ILE A 379 -30.33 14.18 3.92
C ILE A 379 -30.86 12.75 4.01
N ILE A 380 -30.37 11.86 3.14
CA ILE A 380 -30.64 10.43 3.25
C ILE A 380 -29.36 9.64 3.53
N ILE A 381 -29.40 8.78 4.54
CA ILE A 381 -28.27 7.95 4.95
C ILE A 381 -28.63 6.50 4.66
N GLY A 382 -27.70 5.70 4.17
CA GLY A 382 -28.04 4.35 3.78
C GLY A 382 -26.87 3.47 3.39
N THR A 383 -27.20 2.26 2.96
CA THR A 383 -26.24 1.30 2.43
C THR A 383 -26.31 1.26 0.90
N HIS A 384 -25.83 0.17 0.30
CA HIS A 384 -26.06 -0.12 -1.12
C HIS A 384 -27.54 -0.09 -1.52
N ALA A 385 -28.51 -0.09 -0.59
CA ALA A 385 -29.91 0.15 -0.91
C ALA A 385 -30.15 1.49 -1.66
N LEU A 386 -29.31 2.51 -1.44
CA LEU A 386 -29.43 3.83 -2.08
C LEU A 386 -29.17 3.80 -3.60
N ILE A 387 -28.41 2.81 -4.10
CA ILE A 387 -28.08 2.72 -5.53
C ILE A 387 -29.11 1.91 -6.33
N GLU A 388 -30.11 1.31 -5.66
CA GLU A 388 -31.20 0.59 -6.32
C GLU A 388 -31.97 1.49 -7.30
N ASP A 389 -32.43 0.96 -8.44
CA ASP A 389 -33.10 1.74 -9.50
C ASP A 389 -34.39 2.44 -9.01
N LYS A 390 -35.05 1.86 -8.00
CA LYS A 390 -36.27 2.41 -7.40
C LYS A 390 -36.02 3.66 -6.55
N VAL A 391 -34.79 3.91 -6.13
CA VAL A 391 -34.43 5.09 -5.34
C VAL A 391 -34.17 6.25 -6.29
N LYS A 392 -35.09 7.21 -6.31
CA LYS A 392 -35.00 8.41 -7.13
C LYS A 392 -34.90 9.64 -6.23
N PHE A 393 -33.93 10.49 -6.55
CA PHE A 393 -33.75 11.77 -5.90
C PHE A 393 -34.47 12.84 -6.73
N SER A 394 -34.95 13.88 -6.08
CA SER A 394 -35.43 15.07 -6.76
C SER A 394 -34.25 15.82 -7.40
N ASN A 395 -33.21 16.09 -6.60
CA ASN A 395 -32.03 16.82 -7.06
C ASN A 395 -30.81 16.51 -6.16
N LEU A 396 -30.14 15.37 -6.38
CA LEU A 396 -28.97 14.99 -5.58
C LEU A 396 -27.75 15.83 -5.95
N GLY A 397 -27.18 16.54 -4.97
CA GLY A 397 -26.01 17.41 -5.18
C GLY A 397 -24.69 16.87 -4.64
N LEU A 398 -24.72 16.14 -3.52
CA LEU A 398 -23.52 15.62 -2.87
C LEU A 398 -23.74 14.19 -2.37
N CYS A 399 -22.82 13.31 -2.73
CA CYS A 399 -22.73 11.95 -2.22
C CYS A 399 -21.46 11.76 -1.40
N VAL A 400 -21.63 11.46 -0.12
CA VAL A 400 -20.55 11.09 0.80
C VAL A 400 -20.47 9.56 0.87
N ILE A 401 -19.29 8.98 0.66
CA ILE A 401 -19.05 7.54 0.73
C ILE A 401 -18.08 7.27 1.87
N ASP A 402 -18.49 6.51 2.88
CA ASP A 402 -17.62 6.14 4.00
C ASP A 402 -17.03 4.73 3.81
N GLU A 403 -15.79 4.52 4.27
CA GLU A 403 -15.07 3.24 4.18
C GLU A 403 -15.04 2.63 2.75
N GLN A 404 -14.54 3.42 1.79
CA GLN A 404 -14.62 3.13 0.35
C GLN A 404 -14.10 1.76 -0.08
N HIS A 405 -13.15 1.16 0.64
CA HIS A 405 -12.50 -0.10 0.23
C HIS A 405 -13.48 -1.29 0.16
N ARG A 406 -14.70 -1.14 0.70
CA ARG A 406 -15.75 -2.15 0.66
C ARG A 406 -16.74 -1.97 -0.50
N PHE A 407 -16.65 -0.86 -1.25
CA PHE A 407 -17.53 -0.57 -2.38
C PHE A 407 -16.79 -0.76 -3.72
N GLY A 408 -17.42 -1.49 -4.64
CA GLY A 408 -16.88 -1.72 -5.98
C GLY A 408 -16.91 -0.44 -6.84
N VAL A 409 -16.04 -0.37 -7.85
CA VAL A 409 -15.97 0.76 -8.79
C VAL A 409 -17.32 1.02 -9.49
N GLU A 410 -18.04 -0.04 -9.89
CA GLU A 410 -19.37 0.06 -10.53
C GLU A 410 -20.45 0.66 -9.63
N GLN A 411 -20.38 0.42 -8.31
CA GLN A 411 -21.38 0.95 -7.38
C GLN A 411 -21.28 2.47 -7.26
N ARG A 412 -20.06 3.03 -7.40
CA ARG A 412 -19.82 4.48 -7.41
C ARG A 412 -20.37 5.14 -8.67
N ALA A 413 -20.17 4.51 -9.83
CA ALA A 413 -20.68 5.01 -11.11
C ALA A 413 -22.21 5.13 -11.12
N LYS A 414 -22.93 4.24 -10.40
CA LYS A 414 -24.40 4.31 -10.29
C LYS A 414 -24.90 5.54 -9.52
N MET A 415 -24.09 6.13 -8.64
CA MET A 415 -24.47 7.39 -7.98
C MET A 415 -24.35 8.59 -8.91
N TRP A 416 -23.45 8.53 -9.90
CA TRP A 416 -23.31 9.61 -10.89
C TRP A 416 -24.57 9.78 -11.73
N THR A 417 -25.29 8.68 -11.98
CA THR A 417 -26.52 8.66 -12.78
C THR A 417 -27.79 8.99 -11.98
N LYS A 418 -27.68 9.29 -10.68
CA LYS A 418 -28.84 9.64 -9.83
C LYS A 418 -29.31 11.09 -9.98
N ASN A 419 -28.61 11.89 -10.79
CA ASN A 419 -29.02 13.22 -11.19
C ASN A 419 -28.61 13.44 -12.67
N HIS A 420 -29.24 14.40 -13.35
CA HIS A 420 -28.94 14.73 -14.75
C HIS A 420 -27.49 15.22 -14.90
N THR A 421 -27.06 16.09 -13.99
CA THR A 421 -25.66 16.49 -13.82
C THR A 421 -25.06 15.71 -12.66
N ALA A 422 -23.84 15.20 -12.84
CA ALA A 422 -23.25 14.31 -11.84
C ALA A 422 -23.07 15.02 -10.48
N PRO A 423 -23.54 14.43 -9.36
CA PRO A 423 -23.36 15.01 -8.04
C PRO A 423 -21.89 15.01 -7.62
N HIS A 424 -21.50 15.95 -6.76
CA HIS A 424 -20.19 15.94 -6.14
C HIS A 424 -19.98 14.68 -5.29
N ILE A 425 -18.76 14.15 -5.29
CA ILE A 425 -18.37 12.94 -4.56
C ILE A 425 -17.33 13.28 -3.50
N LEU A 426 -17.65 12.97 -2.25
CA LEU A 426 -16.72 13.04 -1.13
C LEU A 426 -16.54 11.63 -0.56
N VAL A 427 -15.32 11.11 -0.63
CA VAL A 427 -14.99 9.80 -0.11
C VAL A 427 -14.26 9.94 1.21
N MET A 428 -14.65 9.19 2.24
CA MET A 428 -13.99 9.18 3.54
C MET A 428 -13.28 7.86 3.79
N THR A 429 -12.11 7.93 4.41
CA THR A 429 -11.43 6.75 4.94
C THR A 429 -10.93 6.99 6.37
N ALA A 430 -11.09 5.99 7.23
CA ALA A 430 -10.49 6.00 8.55
C ALA A 430 -9.06 5.45 8.57
N THR A 431 -8.65 4.67 7.55
CA THR A 431 -7.26 4.24 7.41
C THR A 431 -6.46 5.37 6.81
N PRO A 432 -5.45 5.88 7.53
CA PRO A 432 -4.50 6.76 6.89
C PRO A 432 -3.77 5.93 5.83
N ILE A 433 -3.77 6.42 4.61
CA ILE A 433 -2.97 5.92 3.49
C ILE A 433 -1.81 6.90 3.36
N PRO A 434 -0.55 6.45 3.23
CA PRO A 434 0.55 7.36 3.03
C PRO A 434 0.22 8.30 1.87
N ARG A 435 0.40 9.61 2.08
CA ARG A 435 -0.06 10.61 1.11
C ARG A 435 0.46 10.25 -0.28
N THR A 436 1.76 9.98 -0.38
CA THR A 436 2.47 9.53 -1.59
C THR A 436 1.81 8.36 -2.30
N LEU A 437 1.35 7.35 -1.56
CA LEU A 437 0.63 6.21 -2.12
C LEU A 437 -0.77 6.60 -2.56
N ALA A 438 -1.52 7.34 -1.75
CA ALA A 438 -2.86 7.77 -2.11
C ALA A 438 -2.86 8.60 -3.41
N MET A 439 -1.86 9.48 -3.55
CA MET A 439 -1.65 10.34 -4.73
C MET A 439 -1.34 9.55 -6.01
N THR A 440 -0.78 8.35 -5.87
CA THR A 440 -0.32 7.52 -7.00
C THR A 440 -1.34 6.45 -7.35
N VAL A 441 -1.97 5.83 -6.34
CA VAL A 441 -2.95 4.73 -6.50
C VAL A 441 -4.35 5.25 -6.81
N TYR A 442 -4.75 6.35 -6.17
CA TYR A 442 -6.07 6.96 -6.32
C TYR A 442 -5.96 8.31 -7.02
N GLY A 443 -5.05 8.44 -7.98
CA GLY A 443 -4.76 9.74 -8.61
C GLY A 443 -6.02 10.47 -9.11
N ASP A 444 -7.07 9.75 -9.49
CA ASP A 444 -8.35 10.35 -9.89
C ASP A 444 -9.09 11.13 -8.78
N LEU A 445 -8.60 11.10 -7.52
CA LEU A 445 -9.16 11.79 -6.37
C LEU A 445 -8.25 12.93 -5.90
N ASP A 446 -8.83 14.10 -5.69
CA ASP A 446 -8.19 15.15 -4.90
C ASP A 446 -8.12 14.73 -3.42
N ILE A 447 -7.03 15.04 -2.72
CA ILE A 447 -6.81 14.54 -1.36
C ILE A 447 -6.84 15.69 -0.35
N SER A 448 -7.73 15.58 0.63
CA SER A 448 -7.77 16.41 1.83
C SER A 448 -7.39 15.60 3.04
N VAL A 449 -6.49 16.14 3.87
CA VAL A 449 -6.01 15.49 5.08
C VAL A 449 -6.44 16.30 6.31
N ILE A 450 -7.05 15.64 7.30
CA ILE A 450 -7.25 16.15 8.66
C ILE A 450 -6.14 15.57 9.54
N ASP A 451 -5.12 16.39 9.79
CA ASP A 451 -3.89 16.10 10.54
C ASP A 451 -3.96 16.56 12.02
N GLU A 452 -5.09 17.13 12.45
CA GLU A 452 -5.31 17.57 13.83
C GLU A 452 -6.44 16.76 14.49
N LEU A 453 -6.24 16.37 15.76
CA LEU A 453 -7.29 15.77 16.58
C LEU A 453 -8.16 16.86 17.23
N PRO A 454 -9.47 16.62 17.44
CA PRO A 454 -10.34 17.56 18.15
C PRO A 454 -9.86 17.86 19.58
N PRO A 455 -10.12 19.07 20.10
CA PRO A 455 -9.75 19.44 21.46
C PRO A 455 -10.40 18.53 22.51
N GLY A 456 -9.65 18.17 23.55
CA GLY A 456 -10.11 17.34 24.67
C GLY A 456 -9.78 15.85 24.58
N ARG A 457 -9.29 15.37 23.43
CA ARG A 457 -8.87 13.96 23.28
C ARG A 457 -7.47 13.72 23.83
N LYS A 458 -7.33 12.73 24.70
CA LYS A 458 -6.02 12.28 25.22
C LYS A 458 -5.49 11.12 24.36
N PRO A 459 -4.17 11.04 24.10
CA PRO A 459 -3.59 9.93 23.35
C PRO A 459 -3.75 8.62 24.12
N VAL A 460 -3.96 7.53 23.39
CA VAL A 460 -4.11 6.19 23.97
C VAL A 460 -2.73 5.67 24.38
N GLN A 461 -2.58 5.26 25.63
CA GLN A 461 -1.34 4.66 26.09
C GLN A 461 -1.27 3.22 25.59
N THR A 462 -0.37 2.97 24.63
CA THR A 462 -0.21 1.65 24.02
C THR A 462 0.98 0.93 24.65
N ALA A 463 0.78 -0.33 25.07
CA ALA A 463 1.82 -1.14 25.69
C ALA A 463 1.77 -2.59 25.17
N HIS A 464 2.95 -3.17 24.99
CA HIS A 464 3.11 -4.57 24.57
C HIS A 464 3.50 -5.44 25.77
N PHE A 465 2.78 -6.54 25.94
CA PHE A 465 2.98 -7.54 26.99
C PHE A 465 3.06 -8.94 26.38
N PHE A 466 3.71 -9.85 27.09
CA PHE A 466 3.77 -11.24 26.70
C PHE A 466 2.75 -12.07 27.48
N ASP A 467 2.44 -13.28 27.00
CA ASP A 467 1.53 -14.20 27.69
C ASP A 467 1.88 -14.46 29.18
N LYS A 468 3.18 -14.41 29.53
CA LYS A 468 3.64 -14.54 30.92
C LYS A 468 3.13 -13.42 31.84
N ASP A 469 2.82 -12.26 31.28
CA ASP A 469 2.38 -11.06 32.00
C ASP A 469 0.84 -11.02 32.17
N ARG A 470 0.12 -12.06 31.74
CA ARG A 470 -1.36 -12.12 31.73
C ARG A 470 -1.99 -11.82 33.10
N LEU A 471 -1.43 -12.34 34.19
CA LEU A 471 -1.94 -12.05 35.55
C LEU A 471 -1.84 -10.57 35.91
N ARG A 472 -0.78 -9.88 35.45
CA ARG A 472 -0.62 -8.44 35.65
C ARG A 472 -1.67 -7.66 34.86
N VAL A 473 -1.97 -8.10 33.64
CA VAL A 473 -3.03 -7.51 32.81
C VAL A 473 -4.40 -7.72 33.45
N PHE A 474 -4.70 -8.90 33.99
CA PHE A 474 -5.96 -9.15 34.71
C PHE A 474 -6.13 -8.28 35.95
N ALA A 475 -5.07 -8.07 36.74
CA ALA A 475 -5.09 -7.14 37.86
C ALA A 475 -5.40 -5.69 37.40
N PHE A 476 -4.84 -5.28 36.26
CA PHE A 476 -5.11 -3.99 35.65
C PHE A 476 -6.58 -3.86 35.19
N ILE A 477 -7.12 -4.86 34.48
CA ILE A 477 -8.54 -4.94 34.07
C ILE A 477 -9.46 -4.77 35.28
N ARG A 478 -9.19 -5.48 36.38
CA ARG A 478 -10.00 -5.40 37.60
C ARG A 478 -10.04 -3.99 38.20
N ASN A 479 -8.91 -3.28 38.19
CA ASN A 479 -8.85 -1.91 38.68
C ASN A 479 -9.63 -0.95 37.77
N GLU A 480 -9.53 -1.11 36.46
CA GLU A 480 -10.27 -0.28 35.49
C GLU A 480 -11.79 -0.49 35.61
N ILE A 481 -12.25 -1.73 35.77
CA ILE A 481 -13.68 -2.02 36.01
C ILE A 481 -14.17 -1.39 37.31
N LYS A 482 -13.37 -1.41 38.38
CA LYS A 482 -13.70 -0.73 39.65
C LYS A 482 -13.87 0.78 39.50
N LEU A 483 -13.22 1.39 38.52
CA LEU A 483 -13.40 2.80 38.15
C LEU A 483 -14.65 3.03 37.28
N GLY A 484 -15.48 2.00 37.04
CA GLY A 484 -16.70 2.06 36.24
C GLY A 484 -16.46 1.94 34.74
N ARG A 485 -15.27 1.53 34.31
CA ARG A 485 -14.87 1.50 32.90
C ARG A 485 -15.16 0.15 32.25
N GLN A 486 -15.27 0.16 30.92
CA GLN A 486 -15.55 -1.04 30.12
C GLN A 486 -14.35 -1.43 29.25
N ILE A 487 -14.27 -2.71 28.91
CA ILE A 487 -13.06 -3.32 28.35
C ILE A 487 -13.41 -4.16 27.13
N TYR A 488 -12.65 -3.95 26.05
CA TYR A 488 -12.65 -4.81 24.87
C TYR A 488 -11.53 -5.83 24.93
N VAL A 489 -11.83 -7.09 24.60
CA VAL A 489 -10.82 -8.13 24.38
C VAL A 489 -11.02 -8.75 22.99
N VAL A 490 -10.06 -8.56 22.10
CA VAL A 490 -10.16 -8.90 20.69
C VAL A 490 -9.21 -10.04 20.33
N TYR A 491 -9.74 -11.09 19.73
CA TYR A 491 -9.00 -12.24 19.21
C TYR A 491 -8.90 -12.18 17.68
N PRO A 492 -7.78 -12.61 17.08
CA PRO A 492 -7.62 -12.63 15.62
C PRO A 492 -8.50 -13.70 14.98
N LEU A 493 -8.87 -13.48 13.72
CA LEU A 493 -9.40 -14.52 12.83
C LEU A 493 -8.27 -15.02 11.93
N ILE A 494 -8.06 -16.33 11.87
CA ILE A 494 -7.19 -17.02 10.94
C ILE A 494 -8.01 -17.35 9.70
N LYS A 495 -7.77 -16.62 8.59
CA LYS A 495 -8.47 -16.78 7.31
C LYS A 495 -8.45 -18.21 6.73
N GLU A 496 -7.54 -19.07 7.20
CA GLU A 496 -7.34 -20.44 6.71
C GLU A 496 -8.12 -21.50 7.51
N SER A 497 -8.64 -21.18 8.71
CA SER A 497 -9.37 -22.17 9.53
C SER A 497 -10.36 -21.53 10.52
N GLU A 498 -11.60 -21.34 10.04
CA GLU A 498 -12.68 -20.77 10.86
C GLU A 498 -13.08 -21.63 12.08
N THR A 499 -12.74 -22.92 12.09
CA THR A 499 -13.03 -23.83 13.22
C THR A 499 -12.06 -23.62 14.37
N LEU A 500 -10.78 -23.36 14.07
CA LEU A 500 -9.76 -23.03 15.07
C LEU A 500 -10.03 -21.66 15.69
N ASP A 501 -10.49 -20.68 14.90
CA ASP A 501 -10.78 -19.32 15.38
C ASP A 501 -11.88 -19.26 16.45
N LEU A 502 -12.96 -20.01 16.25
CA LEU A 502 -14.04 -20.09 17.23
C LEU A 502 -13.57 -20.77 18.50
N LYS A 503 -12.70 -21.77 18.37
CA LYS A 503 -12.13 -22.44 19.53
C LYS A 503 -11.24 -21.49 20.33
N ASP A 504 -10.32 -20.79 19.68
CA ASP A 504 -9.43 -19.81 20.35
C ASP A 504 -10.24 -18.70 21.05
N LEU A 505 -11.29 -18.19 20.41
CA LEU A 505 -12.21 -17.22 21.02
C LEU A 505 -12.96 -17.79 22.23
N MET A 506 -13.53 -18.99 22.10
CA MET A 506 -14.32 -19.63 23.17
C MET A 506 -13.44 -20.01 24.36
N ASP A 507 -12.24 -20.56 24.10
CA ASP A 507 -11.24 -20.85 25.14
C ASP A 507 -10.82 -19.55 25.85
N GLY A 508 -10.63 -18.47 25.09
CA GLY A 508 -10.37 -17.13 25.61
C GLY A 508 -11.52 -16.56 26.46
N TYR A 509 -12.76 -16.70 26.00
CA TYR A 509 -13.96 -16.31 26.73
C TYR A 509 -14.08 -17.08 28.04
N GLU A 510 -13.93 -18.40 28.02
CA GLU A 510 -13.92 -19.24 29.23
C GLU A 510 -12.83 -18.81 30.21
N SER A 511 -11.63 -18.51 29.72
CA SER A 511 -10.54 -18.01 30.57
C SER A 511 -10.91 -16.70 31.27
N ILE A 512 -11.59 -15.78 30.57
CA ILE A 512 -12.04 -14.51 31.15
C ILE A 512 -13.16 -14.76 32.17
N VAL A 513 -14.13 -15.61 31.86
CA VAL A 513 -15.23 -15.95 32.79
C VAL A 513 -14.69 -16.59 34.07
N ARG A 514 -13.65 -17.43 33.99
CA ARG A 514 -13.01 -18.04 35.16
C ARG A 514 -12.34 -17.00 36.07
N GLU A 515 -11.68 -16.00 35.49
CA GLU A 515 -10.99 -14.94 36.26
C GLU A 515 -11.95 -13.83 36.74
N PHE A 516 -13.02 -13.58 35.99
CA PHE A 516 -14.03 -12.55 36.22
C PHE A 516 -15.42 -13.22 36.35
N PRO A 517 -15.70 -13.89 37.48
CA PRO A 517 -16.90 -14.71 37.62
C PRO A 517 -18.19 -13.87 37.73
N LEU A 518 -19.27 -14.44 37.22
CA LEU A 518 -20.63 -13.95 37.45
C LEU A 518 -21.04 -14.21 38.92
N PRO A 519 -21.88 -13.35 39.53
CA PRO A 519 -22.55 -12.18 38.94
C PRO A 519 -21.75 -10.88 39.03
N GLU A 520 -20.60 -10.87 39.71
CA GLU A 520 -19.79 -9.67 39.97
C GLU A 520 -19.34 -8.97 38.68
N PHE A 521 -18.96 -9.75 37.67
CA PHE A 521 -18.56 -9.23 36.36
C PHE A 521 -19.50 -9.74 35.27
N GLN A 522 -20.02 -8.81 34.47
CA GLN A 522 -20.87 -9.12 33.33
C GLN A 522 -20.02 -9.17 32.05
N ILE A 523 -20.02 -10.30 31.36
CA ILE A 523 -19.19 -10.54 30.19
C ILE A 523 -20.08 -10.85 28.98
N SER A 524 -19.82 -10.17 27.85
CA SER A 524 -20.46 -10.45 26.56
C SER A 524 -19.48 -11.09 25.57
N ILE A 525 -20.03 -11.77 24.57
CA ILE A 525 -19.27 -12.33 23.44
C ILE A 525 -19.87 -11.88 22.11
N VAL A 526 -19.02 -11.48 21.16
CA VAL A 526 -19.43 -11.06 19.81
C VAL A 526 -18.52 -11.67 18.75
N HIS A 527 -19.08 -12.50 17.86
CA HIS A 527 -18.31 -13.10 16.76
C HIS A 527 -19.10 -13.19 15.46
N GLY A 528 -18.40 -13.40 14.35
CA GLY A 528 -18.95 -13.33 12.99
C GLY A 528 -20.13 -14.27 12.71
N LYS A 529 -20.17 -15.43 13.36
CA LYS A 529 -21.22 -16.45 13.18
C LYS A 529 -22.49 -16.25 14.00
N MET A 530 -22.51 -15.31 14.95
CA MET A 530 -23.74 -14.99 15.69
C MET A 530 -24.80 -14.42 14.75
N LYS A 531 -26.08 -14.72 15.04
CA LYS A 531 -27.19 -14.13 14.30
C LYS A 531 -27.15 -12.60 14.48
N PRO A 532 -27.56 -11.82 13.47
CA PRO A 532 -27.56 -10.36 13.57
C PRO A 532 -28.28 -9.82 14.81
N GLN A 533 -29.42 -10.42 15.18
CA GLN A 533 -30.19 -10.05 16.36
C GLN A 533 -29.42 -10.27 17.68
N ASP A 534 -28.71 -11.40 17.79
CA ASP A 534 -27.91 -11.72 18.99
C ASP A 534 -26.71 -10.78 19.13
N LYS A 535 -26.07 -10.43 18.01
CA LYS A 535 -24.98 -9.43 17.99
C LYS A 535 -25.48 -8.06 18.45
N GLU A 536 -26.62 -7.62 17.91
CA GLU A 536 -27.21 -6.34 18.25
C GLU A 536 -27.58 -6.28 19.73
N TYR A 537 -28.14 -7.36 20.27
CA TYR A 537 -28.46 -7.50 21.68
C TYR A 537 -27.22 -7.36 22.59
N GLU A 538 -26.15 -8.11 22.31
CA GLU A 538 -24.92 -8.05 23.11
C GLU A 538 -24.19 -6.70 22.97
N MET A 539 -24.24 -6.09 21.78
CA MET A 539 -23.70 -4.74 21.57
C MET A 539 -24.48 -3.67 22.34
N ASP A 540 -25.82 -3.77 22.38
CA ASP A 540 -26.67 -2.84 23.13
C ASP A 540 -26.46 -2.97 24.64
N ARG A 541 -26.30 -4.19 25.16
CA ARG A 541 -25.93 -4.42 26.57
C ARG A 541 -24.62 -3.73 26.93
N PHE A 542 -23.61 -3.87 26.08
CA PHE A 542 -22.31 -3.21 26.30
C PHE A 542 -22.43 -1.70 26.18
N LYS A 543 -23.16 -1.17 25.20
CA LYS A 543 -23.38 0.28 25.08
C LYS A 543 -24.09 0.88 26.28
N LYS A 544 -25.01 0.15 26.91
CA LYS A 544 -25.75 0.56 28.11
C LYS A 544 -24.94 0.43 29.41
N GLY A 545 -23.71 -0.07 29.36
CA GLY A 545 -22.88 -0.28 30.54
C GLY A 545 -23.27 -1.51 31.37
N ILE A 546 -24.13 -2.39 30.84
CA ILE A 546 -24.57 -3.61 31.54
C ILE A 546 -23.42 -4.63 31.60
N THR A 547 -22.59 -4.69 30.56
CA THR A 547 -21.45 -5.60 30.48
C THR A 547 -20.13 -4.86 30.67
N ASN A 548 -19.25 -5.41 31.52
CA ASN A 548 -17.95 -4.83 31.83
C ASN A 548 -16.92 -5.20 30.77
N ILE A 549 -16.94 -6.44 30.30
CA ILE A 549 -15.96 -6.99 29.36
C ILE A 549 -16.69 -7.52 28.13
N MET A 550 -16.27 -7.10 26.94
CA MET A 550 -16.73 -7.65 25.67
C MET A 550 -15.59 -8.43 25.02
N VAL A 551 -15.80 -9.74 24.83
CA VAL A 551 -14.89 -10.63 24.12
C VAL A 551 -15.33 -10.74 22.67
N SER A 552 -14.44 -10.49 21.72
CA SER A 552 -14.83 -10.50 20.31
C SER A 552 -13.74 -10.93 19.36
N THR A 553 -14.15 -11.19 18.11
CA THR A 553 -13.21 -11.24 16.97
C THR A 553 -13.07 -9.86 16.32
N THR A 554 -12.38 -9.77 15.18
CA THR A 554 -12.23 -8.55 14.36
C THR A 554 -13.55 -7.92 13.89
N VAL A 555 -14.71 -8.50 14.19
CA VAL A 555 -16.02 -7.93 13.86
C VAL A 555 -16.22 -6.54 14.47
N ILE A 556 -15.54 -6.21 15.58
CA ILE A 556 -15.55 -4.88 16.21
C ILE A 556 -14.79 -3.83 15.38
N GLU A 557 -14.02 -4.22 14.36
CA GLU A 557 -13.45 -3.29 13.37
C GLU A 557 -14.53 -2.40 12.74
N VAL A 558 -15.82 -2.76 12.79
CA VAL A 558 -16.92 -1.99 12.21
C VAL A 558 -17.84 -1.40 13.28
N GLY A 559 -17.59 -0.14 13.63
CA GLY A 559 -18.64 0.81 13.98
C GLY A 559 -19.47 0.53 15.22
N VAL A 560 -18.89 0.35 16.41
CA VAL A 560 -19.60 0.64 17.67
C VAL A 560 -18.79 1.63 18.49
N ASP A 561 -19.42 2.75 18.84
CA ASP A 561 -18.85 3.81 19.68
C ASP A 561 -19.38 3.64 21.11
N VAL A 562 -18.48 3.30 22.04
CA VAL A 562 -18.79 3.22 23.48
C VAL A 562 -17.84 4.17 24.21
N PRO A 563 -18.28 5.39 24.55
CA PRO A 563 -17.43 6.39 25.20
C PRO A 563 -16.80 5.93 26.52
N ASN A 564 -17.47 5.02 27.23
CA ASN A 564 -17.02 4.48 28.52
C ASN A 564 -16.03 3.29 28.38
N ALA A 565 -15.77 2.81 27.15
CA ALA A 565 -14.77 1.78 26.90
C ALA A 565 -13.37 2.42 26.84
N SER A 566 -12.59 2.26 27.90
CA SER A 566 -11.27 2.87 28.04
C SER A 566 -10.11 1.92 27.78
N VAL A 567 -10.33 0.60 27.83
CA VAL A 567 -9.27 -0.41 27.67
C VAL A 567 -9.55 -1.30 26.46
N MET A 568 -8.58 -1.38 25.55
CA MET A 568 -8.55 -2.31 24.42
C MET A 568 -7.46 -3.34 24.65
N ILE A 569 -7.79 -4.63 24.64
CA ILE A 569 -6.84 -5.74 24.72
C ILE A 569 -6.90 -6.51 23.41
N ILE A 570 -5.76 -6.69 22.78
CA ILE A 570 -5.63 -7.43 21.52
C ILE A 570 -4.79 -8.66 21.81
N GLU A 571 -5.43 -9.83 21.82
CA GLU A 571 -4.79 -11.12 21.99
C GLU A 571 -4.09 -11.55 20.69
N ASN A 572 -2.95 -12.25 20.80
CA ASN A 572 -2.15 -12.68 19.65
C ASN A 572 -1.91 -11.55 18.63
N ALA A 573 -1.53 -10.37 19.12
CA ALA A 573 -1.40 -9.13 18.35
C ALA A 573 -0.44 -9.26 17.15
N GLU A 574 0.52 -10.18 17.19
CA GLU A 574 1.46 -10.48 16.09
C GLU A 574 0.75 -10.98 14.82
N ARG A 575 -0.46 -11.51 14.94
CA ARG A 575 -1.27 -12.02 13.82
C ARG A 575 -2.02 -10.91 13.08
N PHE A 576 -2.10 -9.71 13.64
CA PHE A 576 -2.80 -8.59 13.03
C PHE A 576 -1.88 -7.75 12.13
N GLY A 577 -2.46 -7.20 11.07
CA GLY A 577 -1.83 -6.12 10.32
C GLY A 577 -1.71 -4.84 11.14
N LEU A 578 -0.71 -4.00 10.85
CA LEU A 578 -0.48 -2.76 11.61
C LEU A 578 -1.67 -1.79 11.47
N SER A 579 -2.23 -1.69 10.27
CA SER A 579 -3.46 -0.95 9.98
C SER A 579 -4.67 -1.44 10.80
N GLN A 580 -4.81 -2.75 11.00
CA GLN A 580 -5.90 -3.32 11.80
C GLN A 580 -5.72 -3.03 13.29
N LEU A 581 -4.49 -3.17 13.80
CA LEU A 581 -4.16 -2.80 15.18
C LEU A 581 -4.50 -1.33 15.46
N HIS A 582 -4.19 -0.43 14.52
CA HIS A 582 -4.53 0.99 14.63
C HIS A 582 -6.03 1.25 14.66
N GLN A 583 -6.81 0.59 13.79
CA GLN A 583 -8.27 0.69 13.81
C GLN A 583 -8.86 0.21 15.14
N LEU A 584 -8.37 -0.92 15.66
CA LEU A 584 -8.79 -1.45 16.96
C LEU A 584 -8.42 -0.50 18.10
N ARG A 585 -7.20 0.06 18.11
CA ARG A 585 -6.81 1.11 19.09
C ARG A 585 -7.75 2.31 19.03
N GLY A 586 -8.17 2.73 17.83
CA GLY A 586 -9.10 3.85 17.63
C GLY A 586 -10.53 3.61 18.14
N ARG A 587 -10.85 2.38 18.59
CA ARG A 587 -12.14 2.07 19.24
C ARG A 587 -12.20 2.52 20.70
N VAL A 588 -11.07 2.81 21.33
CA VAL A 588 -10.98 3.40 22.68
C VAL A 588 -10.45 4.83 22.61
N GLY A 589 -10.52 5.59 23.71
CA GLY A 589 -10.06 6.98 23.73
C GLY A 589 -11.03 7.98 23.10
N ARG A 590 -12.34 7.74 23.25
CA ARG A 590 -13.41 8.64 22.79
C ARG A 590 -13.98 9.55 23.89
N GLY A 591 -13.75 9.21 25.16
CA GLY A 591 -14.06 10.07 26.31
C GLY A 591 -12.91 11.00 26.71
N ALA A 592 -13.14 11.82 27.74
CA ALA A 592 -12.12 12.68 28.36
C ALA A 592 -11.09 11.90 29.23
N GLU A 593 -11.39 10.63 29.47
CA GLU A 593 -10.61 9.72 30.32
C GLU A 593 -9.37 9.17 29.62
N LYS A 594 -8.35 8.83 30.40
CA LYS A 594 -7.17 8.12 29.87
C LYS A 594 -7.59 6.75 29.38
N SER A 595 -7.15 6.39 28.18
CA SER A 595 -7.45 5.11 27.55
C SER A 595 -6.17 4.33 27.26
N TYR A 596 -6.29 3.02 27.23
CA TYR A 596 -5.17 2.07 27.16
C TYR A 596 -5.39 1.07 26.03
N CYS A 597 -4.32 0.75 25.31
CA CYS A 597 -4.30 -0.32 24.31
C CYS A 597 -3.19 -1.31 24.69
N ILE A 598 -3.58 -2.53 25.00
CA ILE A 598 -2.70 -3.61 25.45
C ILE A 598 -2.59 -4.63 24.33
N LEU A 599 -1.37 -4.78 23.81
CA LEU A 599 -1.04 -5.79 22.81
C LEU A 599 -0.47 -7.00 23.53
N MET A 600 -1.14 -8.15 23.45
CA MET A 600 -0.67 -9.42 24.00
C MET A 600 -0.07 -10.26 22.88
N SER A 601 1.12 -10.83 23.09
CA SER A 601 1.73 -11.75 22.12
C SER A 601 2.45 -12.91 22.78
N SER A 602 2.71 -13.94 21.98
CA SER A 602 3.67 -14.99 22.35
C SER A 602 5.11 -14.45 22.38
N TYR A 603 6.02 -15.17 23.04
CA TYR A 603 7.45 -14.79 23.09
C TYR A 603 8.17 -15.03 21.76
N LYS A 604 7.65 -15.93 20.91
CA LYS A 604 8.27 -16.31 19.64
C LYS A 604 7.78 -15.38 18.51
N LEU A 605 8.42 -14.22 18.38
CA LEU A 605 8.10 -13.23 17.35
C LEU A 605 9.10 -13.28 16.19
N SER A 606 8.60 -13.10 14.96
CA SER A 606 9.46 -12.79 13.82
C SER A 606 10.05 -11.38 13.94
N SER A 607 11.12 -11.09 13.20
CA SER A 607 11.70 -9.73 13.14
C SER A 607 10.66 -8.69 12.70
N GLU A 608 9.86 -9.03 11.69
CA GLU A 608 8.80 -8.18 11.17
C GLU A 608 7.67 -7.94 12.19
N ALA A 609 7.25 -8.98 12.92
CA ALA A 609 6.24 -8.83 13.96
C ALA A 609 6.74 -7.95 15.11
N LYS A 610 8.02 -8.07 15.48
CA LYS A 610 8.64 -7.23 16.51
C LYS A 610 8.70 -5.75 16.09
N GLU A 611 9.07 -5.47 14.84
CA GLU A 611 9.07 -4.11 14.30
C GLU A 611 7.66 -3.52 14.25
N ARG A 612 6.67 -4.32 13.83
CA ARG A 612 5.25 -3.94 13.76
C ARG A 612 4.67 -3.58 15.13
N LEU A 613 4.83 -4.45 16.13
CA LEU A 613 4.34 -4.20 17.49
C LEU A 613 5.06 -3.03 18.15
N GLY A 614 6.38 -2.90 17.89
CA GLY A 614 7.18 -1.75 18.32
C GLY A 614 6.66 -0.43 17.75
N ALA A 615 6.38 -0.39 16.43
CA ALA A 615 5.80 0.79 15.77
C ALA A 615 4.45 1.18 16.37
N MET A 616 3.58 0.19 16.61
CA MET A 616 2.26 0.43 17.22
C MET A 616 2.34 1.02 18.63
N CYS A 617 3.39 0.68 19.39
CA CYS A 617 3.65 1.27 20.72
C CYS A 617 4.36 2.64 20.64
N GLY A 618 5.15 2.87 19.59
CA GLY A 618 6.00 4.06 19.47
C GLY A 618 5.27 5.34 19.08
N THR A 619 4.18 5.22 18.31
CA THR A 619 3.44 6.38 17.80
C THR A 619 1.93 6.23 17.92
N ASN A 620 1.23 7.34 18.16
CA ASN A 620 -0.21 7.44 18.09
C ASN A 620 -0.70 7.98 16.73
N ASP A 621 0.21 8.48 15.90
CA ASP A 621 -0.12 9.05 14.60
C ASP A 621 -0.42 7.94 13.59
N GLY A 622 -1.67 7.86 13.15
CA GLY A 622 -2.08 6.88 12.15
C GLY A 622 -1.38 7.06 10.79
N PHE A 623 -0.91 8.26 10.43
CA PHE A 623 -0.14 8.49 9.20
C PHE A 623 1.24 7.84 9.27
N GLU A 624 1.96 8.03 10.38
CA GLU A 624 3.26 7.39 10.60
C GLU A 624 3.13 5.86 10.63
N ILE A 625 2.09 5.34 11.28
CA ILE A 625 1.75 3.91 11.27
C ILE A 625 1.53 3.39 9.85
N SER A 626 0.83 4.16 9.01
CA SER A 626 0.56 3.77 7.63
C SER A 626 1.81 3.74 6.75
N GLU A 627 2.77 4.64 6.99
CA GLU A 627 4.06 4.64 6.30
C GLU A 627 4.90 3.43 6.70
N ILE A 628 4.89 3.07 7.99
CA ILE A 628 5.59 1.88 8.48
C ILE A 628 4.92 0.61 7.92
N ASP A 629 3.58 0.52 7.92
CA ASP A 629 2.84 -0.62 7.35
C ASP A 629 3.18 -0.81 5.87
N LEU A 630 3.21 0.28 5.11
CA LEU A 630 3.58 0.29 3.70
C LEU A 630 5.04 -0.12 3.48
N ARG A 631 5.96 0.29 4.36
CA ARG A 631 7.38 -0.10 4.31
C ARG A 631 7.58 -1.58 4.58
N LEU A 632 6.84 -2.14 5.54
CA LEU A 632 6.91 -3.55 5.94
C LEU A 632 6.29 -4.46 4.88
N ARG A 633 5.11 -4.10 4.35
CA ARG A 633 4.36 -4.92 3.37
C ARG A 633 4.83 -4.74 1.93
N GLY A 634 5.35 -3.56 1.59
CA GLY A 634 5.56 -3.15 0.21
C GLY A 634 4.25 -2.72 -0.50
N PRO A 635 4.34 -2.01 -1.64
CA PRO A 635 3.19 -1.35 -2.28
C PRO A 635 2.15 -2.29 -2.94
N GLY A 636 2.46 -3.59 -3.11
CA GLY A 636 1.65 -4.51 -3.91
C GLY A 636 0.31 -4.95 -3.32
N ASP A 637 0.13 -4.86 -1.99
CA ASP A 637 -1.05 -5.43 -1.30
C ASP A 637 -2.20 -4.44 -1.04
N ILE A 638 -1.99 -3.14 -1.20
CA ILE A 638 -2.99 -2.11 -0.81
C ILE A 638 -4.11 -1.94 -1.85
N ALA A 639 -3.87 -2.32 -3.11
CA ALA A 639 -4.81 -2.06 -4.20
C ALA A 639 -5.97 -3.07 -4.34
N GLY A 640 -6.07 -4.08 -3.45
CA GLY A 640 -7.24 -4.98 -3.35
C GLY A 640 -7.58 -5.82 -4.59
N THR A 641 -6.83 -5.70 -5.69
CA THR A 641 -7.06 -6.42 -6.92
C THR A 641 -5.77 -6.42 -7.73
N LYS A 642 -5.22 -7.60 -8.04
CA LYS A 642 -4.13 -7.78 -9.03
C LYS A 642 -4.49 -7.33 -10.46
N GLN A 643 -5.66 -6.72 -10.66
CA GLN A 643 -6.22 -6.37 -11.96
C GLN A 643 -6.05 -4.90 -12.34
N SER A 644 -5.81 -3.98 -11.40
CA SER A 644 -5.45 -2.61 -11.75
C SER A 644 -3.94 -2.57 -12.03
N GLY A 645 -3.55 -2.75 -13.29
CA GLY A 645 -2.17 -2.63 -13.79
C GLY A 645 -1.56 -1.23 -13.67
N LEU A 646 -1.90 -0.47 -12.62
CA LEU A 646 -1.56 0.93 -12.38
C LEU A 646 -0.19 1.13 -11.72
N LEU A 647 0.45 0.07 -11.19
CA LEU A 647 1.68 0.17 -10.41
C LEU A 647 2.76 -0.84 -10.81
N ASP A 648 2.91 -1.13 -12.11
CA ASP A 648 4.03 -1.96 -12.58
C ASP A 648 5.31 -1.12 -12.77
N LEU A 649 5.81 -0.55 -11.66
CA LEU A 649 7.07 0.21 -11.63
C LEU A 649 8.25 -0.76 -11.79
N LYS A 650 9.10 -0.53 -12.79
CA LYS A 650 10.26 -1.37 -13.12
C LYS A 650 11.43 -1.14 -12.18
N ILE A 651 11.62 0.09 -11.70
CA ILE A 651 12.78 0.45 -10.86
C ILE A 651 12.43 1.31 -9.65
N ALA A 652 11.43 2.18 -9.75
CA ALA A 652 11.05 3.08 -8.70
C ALA A 652 10.25 2.38 -7.60
N ASN A 653 10.46 2.81 -6.37
CA ASN A 653 9.67 2.38 -5.23
C ASN A 653 9.06 3.60 -4.56
N ILE A 654 7.73 3.72 -4.61
CA ILE A 654 6.96 4.88 -4.11
C ILE A 654 7.32 5.25 -2.66
N VAL A 655 7.65 4.24 -1.85
CA VAL A 655 7.96 4.40 -0.43
C VAL A 655 9.39 4.89 -0.24
N LYS A 656 10.36 4.20 -0.86
CA LYS A 656 11.78 4.50 -0.68
C LYS A 656 12.23 5.75 -1.43
N ASP A 657 11.54 6.08 -2.53
CA ASP A 657 11.89 7.14 -3.46
C ASP A 657 10.95 8.36 -3.35
N GLU A 658 10.33 8.56 -2.17
CA GLU A 658 9.43 9.70 -1.92
C GLU A 658 10.00 11.06 -2.34
N PRO A 659 11.27 11.41 -2.08
CA PRO A 659 11.82 12.70 -2.52
C PRO A 659 11.81 12.85 -4.05
N ILE A 660 12.12 11.78 -4.78
CA ILE A 660 12.11 11.75 -6.25
C ILE A 660 10.66 11.88 -6.75
N LEU A 661 9.71 11.18 -6.12
CA LEU A 661 8.29 11.26 -6.44
C LEU A 661 7.75 12.69 -6.27
N LYS A 662 8.10 13.37 -5.17
CA LYS A 662 7.67 14.77 -4.93
C LYS A 662 8.19 15.71 -6.02
N ALA A 663 9.47 15.61 -6.37
CA ALA A 663 10.08 16.43 -7.43
C ALA A 663 9.45 16.16 -8.80
N ALA A 664 9.30 14.89 -9.17
CA ALA A 664 8.66 14.45 -10.40
C ALA A 664 7.22 14.99 -10.51
N ARG A 665 6.46 14.91 -9.41
CA ARG A 665 5.08 15.39 -9.34
C ARG A 665 4.95 16.90 -9.48
N ASN A 666 5.75 17.68 -8.76
CA ASN A 666 5.68 19.14 -8.85
C ASN A 666 5.95 19.61 -10.29
N THR A 667 6.97 19.03 -10.91
CA THR A 667 7.30 19.28 -12.33
C THR A 667 6.13 18.91 -13.25
N ALA A 668 5.49 17.76 -13.02
CA ALA A 668 4.34 17.31 -13.80
C ALA A 668 3.12 18.24 -13.65
N ILE A 669 2.84 18.74 -12.44
CA ILE A 669 1.75 19.69 -12.18
C ILE A 669 2.00 21.01 -12.91
N GLU A 670 3.21 21.55 -12.82
CA GLU A 670 3.59 22.79 -13.50
C GLU A 670 3.40 22.69 -15.02
N ILE A 671 3.87 21.59 -15.62
CA ILE A 671 3.72 21.34 -17.06
C ILE A 671 2.24 21.18 -17.44
N ALA A 672 1.48 20.38 -16.70
CA ALA A 672 0.07 20.14 -17.02
C ALA A 672 -0.81 21.39 -16.86
N GLN A 673 -0.44 22.34 -16.01
CA GLN A 673 -1.12 23.62 -15.86
C GLN A 673 -0.77 24.61 -16.98
N GLN A 674 0.48 24.64 -17.42
CA GLN A 674 0.96 25.58 -18.44
C GLN A 674 0.71 25.10 -19.88
N ASP A 675 0.80 23.79 -20.11
CA ASP A 675 0.70 23.17 -21.43
C ASP A 675 -0.06 21.83 -21.37
N PRO A 676 -1.38 21.85 -21.09
CA PRO A 676 -2.20 20.63 -20.95
C PRO A 676 -2.23 19.74 -22.20
N MET A 677 -1.96 20.30 -23.38
CA MET A 677 -1.96 19.57 -24.65
C MET A 677 -0.53 19.18 -25.11
N LEU A 678 0.49 19.54 -24.35
CA LEU A 678 1.91 19.35 -24.69
C LEU A 678 2.26 19.88 -26.10
N ILE A 679 1.74 21.06 -26.46
CA ILE A 679 1.92 21.68 -27.78
C ILE A 679 3.20 22.49 -27.85
N THR A 680 3.68 23.01 -26.73
CA THR A 680 4.84 23.90 -26.75
C THR A 680 6.09 23.16 -27.27
N PRO A 681 6.96 23.83 -28.06
CA PRO A 681 8.14 23.18 -28.64
C PRO A 681 9.07 22.54 -27.61
N GLN A 682 9.13 23.11 -26.41
CA GLN A 682 9.96 22.59 -25.32
C GLN A 682 9.44 21.26 -24.75
N ASN A 683 8.13 21.00 -24.85
CA ASN A 683 7.47 19.79 -24.34
C ASN A 683 7.20 18.72 -25.42
N GLN A 684 7.60 18.96 -26.67
CA GLN A 684 7.35 18.03 -27.78
C GLN A 684 7.82 16.59 -27.51
N LYS A 685 8.97 16.42 -26.84
CA LYS A 685 9.48 15.09 -26.45
C LYS A 685 8.54 14.32 -25.52
N LEU A 686 7.82 15.03 -24.64
CA LEU A 686 6.84 14.44 -23.73
C LEU A 686 5.64 13.90 -24.51
N LYS A 687 5.19 14.65 -25.52
CA LYS A 687 4.12 14.22 -26.42
C LYS A 687 4.53 13.00 -27.23
N GLU A 688 5.73 13.00 -27.80
CA GLU A 688 6.30 11.85 -28.52
C GLU A 688 6.40 10.59 -27.64
N TYR A 689 6.77 10.77 -26.37
CA TYR A 689 6.79 9.68 -25.40
C TYR A 689 5.40 9.04 -25.22
N PHE A 690 4.36 9.85 -25.00
CA PHE A 690 2.99 9.33 -24.81
C PHE A 690 2.40 8.73 -26.09
N GLN A 691 2.61 9.36 -27.25
CA GLN A 691 2.15 8.80 -28.52
C GLN A 691 2.75 7.41 -28.80
N ARG A 692 4.00 7.19 -28.39
CA ARG A 692 4.69 5.91 -28.55
C ARG A 692 4.23 4.86 -27.53
N THR A 693 4.11 5.24 -26.25
CA THR A 693 3.90 4.29 -25.15
C THR A 693 2.42 4.03 -24.84
N LYS A 694 1.56 5.03 -25.09
CA LYS A 694 0.13 5.01 -24.76
C LYS A 694 -0.67 5.76 -25.83
N PRO A 695 -0.84 5.15 -27.03
CA PRO A 695 -1.55 5.78 -28.15
C PRO A 695 -3.04 6.07 -27.87
N GLN A 696 -3.58 5.64 -26.72
CA GLN A 696 -4.96 5.92 -26.30
C GLN A 696 -5.15 7.28 -25.60
N ILE A 697 -4.08 8.00 -25.25
CA ILE A 697 -4.21 9.37 -24.74
C ILE A 697 -4.56 10.27 -25.92
N ASP A 698 -5.86 10.46 -26.14
CA ASP A 698 -6.37 11.27 -27.23
C ASP A 698 -6.32 12.75 -26.87
N PHE A 699 -5.22 13.40 -27.22
CA PHE A 699 -5.02 14.84 -27.01
C PHE A 699 -5.99 15.71 -27.83
N SER A 700 -6.69 15.15 -28.84
CA SER A 700 -7.69 15.90 -29.63
C SER A 700 -9.00 16.11 -28.86
N GLN A 701 -9.19 15.39 -27.75
CA GLN A 701 -10.37 15.52 -26.88
C GLN A 701 -10.32 16.71 -25.91
N ILE A 702 -9.21 17.46 -25.91
CA ILE A 702 -8.99 18.68 -25.12
C ILE A 702 -9.38 19.93 -25.97
N SER A 703 -9.58 19.77 -27.28
CA SER A 703 -9.82 20.85 -28.24
C SER A 703 -11.29 21.23 -28.40
#